data_AF-A0A8H6RY97-F1
#
_entry.id   AF-A0A8H6RY97-F1
#
_cell.length_a   1.000
_cell.length_b   1.000
_cell.length_c   1.000
_cell.angle_alpha   90.00
_cell.angle_beta   90.00
_cell.angle_gamma   90.00
#
_symmetry.space_group_name_H-M   'P 1'
#
loop_
_entity.id
_entity.type
_entity.pdbx_description
1 polymer ?
#
loop_
_entity_poly.entity_id
_entity_poly.type
_entity_poly.pdbx_seq_one_letter_code
_entity_poly.pdbx_strand_id
1 'polypeptide(L)'
;MHVAGVARRVVGGRLRLRGRTSQLESLTRSLSASTMDSLAASFAALSIAPVARISHSTTTSPASWRDALDANASVADYHLIKTLVFKPKTAKSATPVPVVVIARNDTETSSSALGKHLNLKELRLAPEDLLTEFFALDKNSLSPLALNQTTFPKVVTILDSSIASSSSVFAVHALSSDSTVFLSGADIVAYLKSLESETVKVQELDFSSLASGAAPAKQPAKEKEDSRIDGAVQIAIGVKKEVDFPGWYTNVLIKADMLDYYSVSGCYILKPWSYSIWEEITQWFNAQIKELGVQNSYFPMFVSQKVLEREKDHIEGFSPEVAWVTKAGNSDLEEPIAIRPTSETAMYPYYAKWIKSHRDLPLKLNQWNSVVRWEFKNPQPFLRTREFLWQEGHTAFLTKAEADTEVRQILDLYRRVYEELLAVPVIPGVKSEKEKFAGGLYTTTVEGFIPTTGRGIQGATSHCLGQNFSRPEMFNIVVEDPNDPTGQGKTYVWQNSWGLSTRTIGVMVMVHGDNQGLVLPPRVASVQVVVVPCGITAKSTDEQRATINNACDELAQKLNKAGMRAKADLRDGYTPGYKFNDWEQKGVPLRLEIGPNDLSKQQTVTVRRDNGAKNAVSLNGIAPTISALLNEIQADMFARAKTNYDACLKVITNWDDVVPHLDNKGVVVMPWCEVEECEDDIKERSGRASEPQDERAPSAGAKSLCIPFDQGRWGKIVAGETKCPASQRNTLRAAQRLRWTATRHYATPSEPYEVVVIGGGPGGYVAAIKAAQLGLKARNSTSFASNNKPSADRLYRKARLSRRNMPQRGMHPVEGHAQQLAPLPPVEGVSLNLPAMLEAKDSAVSGLTKGVEFLFKQNGVDYIKGTASFASPTRISVDLLEGGQTEVETKNVIIATGSEVAPFPGGGIPIDEEQIVSSTGALSLQKVPEKFVVIGGGVIGLEMGSVWSRLGAEVTVVEFLGNIGGAGIDGEVSKQFQRLLAKQGIKFKLNTKVTSAEKTNDGKVTLNMEAAAGGKEETLAADVILVAVGRRPYIEGLNLEAIGVELDNKGRIVVDSQFNTSVSNIKCIGDVTFGPMLAHKAEEEGIAAVEYLKSGHGHVNYNAIPSVVYTHPEVAWVGKTEEELKKDGVQYSIGKFNFSANSRAKTNLDKEGFVKIIAEKETDRILGVHIIGPNAGEMISEGVLAMEYGASAEDVARTTHAHPTLSEAFKEACMAAFGKAIHQ
;
A
#
# COMPACT_ATOMS: atom_id res chain seq x y z
N MET A 1 -17.98 -29.90 -50.36
CA MET A 1 -16.69 -29.96 -49.61
C MET A 1 -17.03 -29.91 -48.12
N HIS A 2 -17.56 -31.02 -47.60
CA HIS A 2 -16.93 -32.00 -46.70
C HIS A 2 -16.76 -31.48 -45.24
N VAL A 3 -17.45 -31.97 -44.21
CA VAL A 3 -18.60 -32.88 -44.02
C VAL A 3 -19.22 -32.52 -42.65
N ALA A 4 -20.55 -32.53 -42.55
CA ALA A 4 -21.34 -32.50 -41.32
C ALA A 4 -21.59 -33.90 -40.76
N GLY A 5 -21.82 -34.06 -39.44
CA GLY A 5 -22.74 -35.11 -38.98
C GLY A 5 -22.54 -35.78 -37.60
N VAL A 6 -23.52 -35.52 -36.71
CA VAL A 6 -24.30 -36.50 -35.90
C VAL A 6 -23.72 -37.10 -34.59
N ALA A 7 -24.20 -36.51 -33.48
CA ALA A 7 -24.90 -37.07 -32.31
C ALA A 7 -24.78 -38.56 -31.82
N ARG A 8 -24.66 -38.66 -30.48
CA ARG A 8 -25.32 -39.57 -29.49
C ARG A 8 -24.84 -41.02 -29.23
N ARG A 9 -24.60 -41.24 -27.92
CA ARG A 9 -25.00 -42.36 -27.02
C ARG A 9 -24.04 -43.54 -26.73
N VAL A 10 -23.78 -43.69 -25.41
CA VAL A 10 -23.96 -44.91 -24.58
C VAL A 10 -22.76 -45.85 -24.34
N VAL A 11 -22.31 -45.82 -23.06
CA VAL A 11 -21.99 -46.92 -22.13
C VAL A 11 -20.79 -47.83 -22.41
N GLY A 12 -19.84 -47.76 -21.48
CA GLY A 12 -19.31 -48.93 -20.76
C GLY A 12 -18.28 -49.80 -21.47
N GLY A 13 -17.01 -49.65 -21.09
CA GLY A 13 -15.99 -50.64 -21.38
C GLY A 13 -14.57 -50.08 -21.26
N ARG A 14 -13.86 -50.49 -20.21
CA ARG A 14 -12.41 -50.26 -20.01
C ARG A 14 -11.64 -50.64 -21.28
N LEU A 15 -11.07 -49.66 -21.98
CA LEU A 15 -9.91 -49.87 -22.84
C LEU A 15 -8.89 -48.76 -22.58
N ARG A 16 -7.66 -49.21 -22.31
CA ARG A 16 -6.47 -48.44 -21.98
C ARG A 16 -6.19 -47.35 -23.03
N LEU A 17 -6.06 -46.10 -22.58
CA LEU A 17 -5.23 -45.08 -23.23
C LEU A 17 -3.98 -44.86 -22.37
N ARG A 18 -3.02 -45.79 -22.53
CA ARG A 18 -1.59 -45.46 -22.49
C ARG A 18 -1.38 -44.40 -23.56
N GLY A 19 -0.91 -43.20 -23.21
CA GLY A 19 -0.58 -42.22 -24.26
C GLY A 19 -0.35 -40.76 -23.87
N ARG A 20 -0.45 -40.36 -22.59
CA ARG A 20 -0.11 -38.97 -22.19
C ARG A 20 0.78 -38.82 -20.96
N THR A 21 0.96 -39.85 -20.14
CA THR A 21 2.03 -39.89 -19.11
C THR A 21 3.39 -40.28 -19.69
N SER A 22 3.43 -41.04 -20.79
CA SER A 22 4.71 -41.33 -21.47
C SER A 22 5.29 -40.13 -22.20
N GLN A 23 4.50 -39.10 -22.53
CA GLN A 23 5.01 -37.88 -23.17
C GLN A 23 5.64 -36.92 -22.16
N LEU A 24 5.14 -36.82 -20.92
CA LEU A 24 5.74 -35.98 -19.87
C LEU A 24 6.93 -36.66 -19.19
N GLU A 25 6.89 -37.97 -18.95
CA GLU A 25 8.08 -38.72 -18.52
C GLU A 25 9.11 -38.89 -19.65
N SER A 26 8.69 -38.97 -20.92
CA SER A 26 9.66 -38.85 -22.03
C SER A 26 10.12 -37.42 -22.24
N LEU A 27 9.35 -36.37 -21.89
CA LEU A 27 9.79 -34.98 -21.98
C LEU A 27 10.81 -34.66 -20.88
N THR A 28 10.61 -35.09 -19.64
CA THR A 28 11.60 -34.93 -18.56
C THR A 28 12.81 -35.86 -18.71
N ARG A 29 12.65 -37.11 -19.19
CA ARG A 29 13.80 -37.93 -19.60
C ARG A 29 14.47 -37.44 -20.89
N SER A 30 13.75 -36.79 -21.81
CA SER A 30 14.37 -36.19 -23.00
C SER A 30 15.07 -34.87 -22.68
N LEU A 31 14.58 -34.11 -21.70
CA LEU A 31 15.23 -32.90 -21.19
C LEU A 31 16.50 -33.26 -20.41
N SER A 32 16.48 -34.30 -19.55
CA SER A 32 17.69 -34.78 -18.85
C SER A 32 18.68 -35.52 -19.76
N ALA A 33 18.21 -36.24 -20.79
CA ALA A 33 19.07 -36.78 -21.84
C ALA A 33 19.71 -35.67 -22.69
N SER A 34 18.95 -34.61 -23.03
CA SER A 34 19.44 -33.48 -23.83
C SER A 34 20.50 -32.64 -23.10
N THR A 35 20.41 -32.50 -21.77
CA THR A 35 21.44 -31.80 -20.97
C THR A 35 22.70 -32.63 -20.80
N MET A 36 22.59 -33.96 -20.66
CA MET A 36 23.75 -34.86 -20.59
C MET A 36 24.51 -34.99 -21.91
N ASP A 37 23.80 -35.05 -23.04
CA ASP A 37 24.43 -35.05 -24.38
C ASP A 37 25.13 -33.70 -24.65
N SER A 38 24.55 -32.59 -24.17
CA SER A 38 25.19 -31.26 -24.24
C SER A 38 26.46 -31.17 -23.38
N LEU A 39 26.49 -31.86 -22.23
CA LEU A 39 27.66 -31.89 -21.35
C LEU A 39 28.78 -32.75 -21.95
N ALA A 40 28.44 -33.90 -22.53
CA ALA A 40 29.39 -34.76 -23.24
C ALA A 40 30.00 -34.04 -24.45
N ALA A 41 29.19 -33.28 -25.21
CA ALA A 41 29.68 -32.44 -26.30
C ALA A 41 30.61 -31.32 -25.82
N SER A 42 30.30 -30.70 -24.68
CA SER A 42 31.12 -29.64 -24.07
C SER A 42 32.46 -30.18 -23.58
N PHE A 43 32.47 -31.36 -22.94
CA PHE A 43 33.69 -32.05 -22.55
C PHE A 43 34.54 -32.47 -23.74
N ALA A 44 33.91 -33.02 -24.80
CA ALA A 44 34.61 -33.36 -26.03
C ALA A 44 35.25 -32.13 -26.71
N ALA A 45 34.54 -31.01 -26.78
CA ALA A 45 35.05 -29.76 -27.35
C ALA A 45 36.24 -29.17 -26.57
N LEU A 46 36.28 -29.39 -25.25
CA LEU A 46 37.36 -28.94 -24.36
C LEU A 46 38.44 -30.00 -24.13
N SER A 47 38.35 -31.16 -24.81
CA SER A 47 39.23 -32.31 -24.57
C SER A 47 39.28 -32.76 -23.10
N ILE A 48 38.18 -32.55 -22.35
CA ILE A 48 38.04 -32.98 -20.96
C ILE A 48 37.60 -34.46 -20.97
N ALA A 49 38.42 -35.33 -20.38
CA ALA A 49 38.11 -36.75 -20.20
C ALA A 49 37.90 -37.04 -18.71
N PRO A 50 36.64 -37.20 -18.23
CA PRO A 50 36.38 -37.51 -16.83
C PRO A 50 37.08 -38.80 -16.40
N VAL A 51 37.69 -38.80 -15.23
CA VAL A 51 38.45 -39.94 -14.67
C VAL A 51 37.55 -41.16 -14.48
N ALA A 52 36.32 -40.93 -14.03
CA ALA A 52 35.27 -41.92 -13.95
C ALA A 52 33.90 -41.24 -13.94
N ARG A 53 32.86 -42.02 -14.22
CA ARG A 53 31.45 -41.63 -14.06
C ARG A 53 30.71 -42.76 -13.37
N ILE A 54 30.01 -42.44 -12.28
CA ILE A 54 29.32 -43.41 -11.43
C ILE A 54 27.87 -42.99 -11.26
N SER A 55 26.95 -43.93 -11.43
CA SER A 55 25.57 -43.80 -10.98
C SER A 55 25.43 -44.46 -9.61
N HIS A 56 24.78 -43.78 -8.68
CA HIS A 56 24.62 -44.24 -7.30
C HIS A 56 23.21 -43.91 -6.80
N SER A 57 22.82 -44.39 -5.62
CA SER A 57 21.55 -43.98 -5.01
C SER A 57 21.51 -42.46 -4.78
N THR A 58 20.34 -41.86 -4.84
CA THR A 58 20.13 -40.42 -4.60
C THR A 58 20.72 -39.96 -3.26
N THR A 59 21.51 -38.90 -3.27
CA THR A 59 22.21 -38.37 -2.08
C THR A 59 21.69 -36.99 -1.68
N THR A 60 21.53 -36.74 -0.39
CA THR A 60 20.97 -35.48 0.15
C THR A 60 21.90 -34.74 1.10
N SER A 61 23.10 -35.27 1.32
CA SER A 61 24.14 -34.67 2.16
C SER A 61 25.54 -35.13 1.72
N PRO A 62 26.60 -34.36 2.02
CA PRO A 62 27.97 -34.77 1.71
C PRO A 62 28.38 -36.13 2.33
N ALA A 63 27.84 -36.46 3.51
CA ALA A 63 28.09 -37.75 4.16
C ALA A 63 27.46 -38.90 3.36
N SER A 64 26.16 -38.79 3.04
CA SER A 64 25.48 -39.79 2.20
C SER A 64 26.09 -39.89 0.80
N TRP A 65 26.65 -38.79 0.28
CA TRP A 65 27.31 -38.77 -1.01
C TRP A 65 28.64 -39.52 -0.98
N ARG A 66 29.47 -39.28 0.04
CA ARG A 66 30.69 -40.07 0.27
C ARG A 66 30.38 -41.55 0.45
N ASP A 67 29.39 -41.90 1.28
CA ASP A 67 29.01 -43.30 1.50
C ASP A 67 28.57 -44.00 0.20
N ALA A 68 27.81 -43.30 -0.65
CA ALA A 68 27.33 -43.83 -1.93
C ALA A 68 28.46 -43.98 -2.98
N LEU A 69 29.47 -43.12 -2.93
CA LEU A 69 30.66 -43.20 -3.77
C LEU A 69 31.64 -44.27 -3.28
N ASP A 70 31.87 -44.38 -1.97
CA ASP A 70 32.77 -45.38 -1.39
C ASP A 70 32.22 -46.81 -1.56
N ALA A 71 30.89 -46.97 -1.61
CA ALA A 71 30.24 -48.21 -2.00
C ALA A 71 30.48 -48.61 -3.47
N ASN A 72 30.84 -47.65 -4.34
CA ASN A 72 31.22 -47.85 -5.74
C ASN A 72 32.75 -47.71 -5.90
N ALA A 73 33.48 -48.80 -5.71
CA ALA A 73 34.95 -48.85 -5.61
C ALA A 73 35.76 -48.47 -6.88
N SER A 74 35.22 -47.66 -7.80
CA SER A 74 35.85 -47.32 -9.09
C SER A 74 36.88 -46.16 -9.03
N VAL A 75 36.92 -45.36 -7.96
CA VAL A 75 37.93 -44.30 -7.77
C VAL A 75 38.39 -44.30 -6.32
N ALA A 76 39.68 -44.59 -6.08
CA ALA A 76 40.21 -44.80 -4.73
C ALA A 76 40.60 -43.51 -3.97
N ASP A 77 40.84 -42.40 -4.66
CA ASP A 77 41.27 -41.13 -4.05
C ASP A 77 40.59 -39.94 -4.73
N TYR A 78 39.71 -39.25 -3.99
CA TYR A 78 38.94 -38.12 -4.48
C TYR A 78 38.55 -37.15 -3.35
N HIS A 79 38.32 -35.89 -3.70
CA HIS A 79 37.75 -34.89 -2.80
C HIS A 79 36.32 -34.50 -3.21
N LEU A 80 35.46 -34.23 -2.23
CA LEU A 80 34.13 -33.69 -2.50
C LEU A 80 34.19 -32.18 -2.72
N ILE A 81 33.44 -31.70 -3.70
CA ILE A 81 33.19 -30.28 -3.92
C ILE A 81 31.80 -29.88 -3.40
N LYS A 82 31.62 -28.61 -3.06
CA LYS A 82 30.30 -28.01 -2.84
C LYS A 82 30.10 -26.82 -3.75
N THR A 83 28.88 -26.66 -4.23
CA THR A 83 28.44 -25.48 -4.98
C THR A 83 27.35 -24.77 -4.19
N LEU A 84 27.59 -23.53 -3.79
CA LEU A 84 26.66 -22.72 -3.02
C LEU A 84 26.21 -21.53 -3.85
N VAL A 85 24.91 -21.26 -3.91
CA VAL A 85 24.39 -20.04 -4.53
C VAL A 85 23.92 -19.09 -3.45
N PHE A 86 24.49 -17.90 -3.42
CA PHE A 86 24.05 -16.81 -2.56
C PHE A 86 23.25 -15.79 -3.35
N LYS A 87 22.11 -15.38 -2.79
CA LYS A 87 21.35 -14.22 -3.22
C LYS A 87 21.78 -13.01 -2.38
N PRO A 88 22.45 -12.01 -2.97
CA PRO A 88 22.75 -10.77 -2.26
C PRO A 88 21.46 -10.03 -1.94
N LYS A 89 21.42 -9.31 -0.82
CA LYS A 89 20.32 -8.40 -0.50
C LYS A 89 20.46 -7.16 -1.38
N THR A 90 19.79 -7.18 -2.51
CA THR A 90 19.65 -6.02 -3.39
C THR A 90 18.41 -5.21 -2.99
N ALA A 91 18.40 -3.92 -3.33
CA ALA A 91 17.19 -3.11 -3.21
C ALA A 91 16.06 -3.73 -4.05
N LYS A 92 14.79 -3.57 -3.66
CA LYS A 92 13.62 -4.18 -4.34
C LYS A 92 13.55 -3.90 -5.86
N SER A 93 14.26 -2.89 -6.37
CA SER A 93 14.31 -2.48 -7.77
C SER A 93 15.49 -3.03 -8.59
N ALA A 94 16.47 -3.69 -7.97
CA ALA A 94 17.65 -4.21 -8.67
C ALA A 94 17.54 -5.73 -8.84
N THR A 95 17.60 -6.23 -10.08
CA THR A 95 17.64 -7.66 -10.38
C THR A 95 18.82 -8.31 -9.66
N PRO A 96 18.59 -9.16 -8.64
CA PRO A 96 19.67 -9.73 -7.86
C PRO A 96 20.48 -10.68 -8.73
N VAL A 97 21.74 -10.34 -8.98
CA VAL A 97 22.71 -11.23 -9.63
C VAL A 97 23.15 -12.28 -8.60
N PRO A 98 22.85 -13.58 -8.80
CA PRO A 98 23.27 -14.62 -7.87
C PRO A 98 24.80 -14.75 -7.85
N VAL A 99 25.35 -15.08 -6.68
CA VAL A 99 26.78 -15.40 -6.50
C VAL A 99 26.92 -16.90 -6.36
N VAL A 100 27.56 -17.56 -7.31
CA VAL A 100 27.83 -19.01 -7.30
C VAL A 100 29.24 -19.23 -6.77
N VAL A 101 29.36 -19.95 -5.66
CA VAL A 101 30.63 -20.28 -4.98
C VAL A 101 30.91 -21.76 -5.15
N ILE A 102 32.06 -22.06 -5.74
CA ILE A 102 32.56 -23.41 -5.98
C ILE A 102 33.78 -23.60 -5.08
N ALA A 103 33.66 -24.46 -4.07
CA ALA A 103 34.69 -24.67 -3.07
C ALA A 103 34.79 -26.14 -2.66
N ARG A 104 35.89 -26.54 -2.03
CA ARG A 104 35.98 -27.90 -1.48
C ARG A 104 34.93 -28.05 -0.37
N ASN A 105 34.44 -29.27 -0.16
CA ASN A 105 33.41 -29.51 0.85
C ASN A 105 33.88 -29.10 2.26
N ASP A 106 35.17 -29.30 2.55
CA ASP A 106 35.86 -28.95 3.80
C ASP A 106 36.27 -27.47 3.93
N THR A 107 36.25 -26.67 2.85
CA THR A 107 36.57 -25.24 2.90
C THR A 107 35.50 -24.45 3.64
N GLU A 108 35.87 -23.64 4.64
CA GLU A 108 34.93 -22.74 5.32
C GLU A 108 34.58 -21.52 4.45
N THR A 109 33.32 -21.42 4.02
CA THR A 109 32.84 -20.35 3.12
C THR A 109 31.97 -19.36 3.89
N SER A 110 32.60 -18.43 4.61
CA SER A 110 31.90 -17.40 5.39
C SER A 110 31.18 -16.39 4.48
N SER A 111 29.85 -16.37 4.51
CA SER A 111 29.02 -15.44 3.73
C SER A 111 29.27 -13.97 4.10
N SER A 112 29.69 -13.70 5.34
CA SER A 112 30.06 -12.36 5.82
C SER A 112 31.40 -11.90 5.27
N ALA A 113 32.42 -12.77 5.29
CA ALA A 113 33.73 -12.46 4.73
C ALA A 113 33.68 -12.33 3.20
N LEU A 114 32.95 -13.23 2.54
CA LEU A 114 32.71 -13.18 1.10
C LEU A 114 31.92 -11.93 0.69
N GLY A 115 30.89 -11.56 1.46
CA GLY A 115 30.13 -10.33 1.24
C GLY A 115 31.01 -9.08 1.34
N LYS A 116 31.93 -9.02 2.32
CA LYS A 116 32.92 -7.94 2.44
C LYS A 116 33.88 -7.92 1.25
N HIS A 117 34.40 -9.07 0.83
CA HIS A 117 35.33 -9.19 -0.29
C HIS A 117 34.69 -8.74 -1.61
N LEU A 118 33.45 -9.15 -1.87
CA LEU A 118 32.70 -8.79 -3.09
C LEU A 118 31.97 -7.44 -2.99
N ASN A 119 32.08 -6.74 -1.85
CA ASN A 119 31.34 -5.51 -1.55
C ASN A 119 29.81 -5.66 -1.71
N LEU A 120 29.26 -6.82 -1.32
CA LEU A 120 27.84 -7.16 -1.35
C LEU A 120 27.27 -7.26 0.08
N LYS A 121 26.11 -6.65 0.34
CA LYS A 121 25.44 -6.68 1.64
C LYS A 121 24.57 -7.93 1.79
N GLU A 122 24.64 -8.57 2.96
CA GLU A 122 23.80 -9.71 3.38
C GLU A 122 23.66 -10.82 2.31
N LEU A 123 24.73 -11.59 2.07
CA LEU A 123 24.67 -12.81 1.25
C LEU A 123 23.88 -13.89 2.00
N ARG A 124 22.69 -14.26 1.48
CA ARG A 124 21.87 -15.36 1.99
C ARG A 124 21.86 -16.51 1.00
N LEU A 125 21.81 -17.75 1.47
CA LEU A 125 21.68 -18.91 0.57
C LEU A 125 20.40 -18.77 -0.27
N ALA A 126 20.49 -19.08 -1.55
CA ALA A 126 19.36 -19.03 -2.47
C ALA A 126 18.28 -20.06 -2.05
N PRO A 127 16.99 -19.66 -2.05
CA PRO A 127 15.90 -20.60 -1.82
C PRO A 127 15.77 -21.57 -3.01
N GLU A 128 15.18 -22.74 -2.76
CA GLU A 128 15.08 -23.86 -3.72
C GLU A 128 14.31 -23.49 -5.00
N ASP A 129 13.30 -22.61 -4.89
CA ASP A 129 12.55 -22.09 -6.04
C ASP A 129 13.45 -21.32 -7.02
N LEU A 130 14.41 -20.53 -6.50
CA LEU A 130 15.34 -19.76 -7.33
C LEU A 130 16.32 -20.70 -8.07
N LEU A 131 16.74 -21.79 -7.43
CA LEU A 131 17.62 -22.78 -8.04
C LEU A 131 16.91 -23.52 -9.18
N THR A 132 15.65 -23.88 -8.95
CA THR A 132 14.80 -24.56 -9.94
C THR A 132 14.48 -23.63 -11.12
N GLU A 133 14.15 -22.36 -10.86
CA GLU A 133 13.86 -21.38 -11.91
C GLU A 133 15.10 -21.04 -12.75
N PHE A 134 16.25 -20.85 -12.11
CA PHE A 134 17.44 -20.32 -12.79
C PHE A 134 18.34 -21.40 -13.39
N PHE A 135 18.48 -22.56 -12.73
CA PHE A 135 19.35 -23.66 -13.16
C PHE A 135 18.59 -24.91 -13.59
N ALA A 136 17.27 -25.00 -13.38
CA ALA A 136 16.47 -26.21 -13.57
C ALA A 136 16.97 -27.41 -12.73
N LEU A 137 17.55 -27.13 -11.56
CA LEU A 137 18.12 -28.13 -10.66
C LEU A 137 17.72 -27.87 -9.20
N ASP A 138 17.54 -28.94 -8.45
CA ASP A 138 17.42 -28.87 -6.99
C ASP A 138 18.78 -28.65 -6.31
N LYS A 139 18.75 -28.31 -5.03
CA LYS A 139 19.97 -27.99 -4.25
C LYS A 139 20.99 -29.15 -4.14
N ASN A 140 20.55 -30.40 -4.24
CA ASN A 140 21.41 -31.58 -4.14
C ASN A 140 21.95 -32.00 -5.52
N SER A 141 21.33 -31.53 -6.61
CA SER A 141 21.78 -31.76 -7.99
C SER A 141 22.69 -30.64 -8.52
N LEU A 142 22.86 -29.55 -7.77
CA LEU A 142 23.65 -28.39 -8.14
C LEU A 142 25.15 -28.68 -8.16
N SER A 143 25.83 -28.27 -9.22
CA SER A 143 27.28 -28.40 -9.36
C SER A 143 27.86 -27.29 -10.26
N PRO A 144 29.20 -27.19 -10.40
CA PRO A 144 29.83 -26.26 -11.36
C PRO A 144 29.32 -26.43 -12.79
N LEU A 145 28.87 -27.64 -13.14
CA LEU A 145 28.38 -27.99 -14.47
C LEU A 145 27.00 -27.36 -14.77
N ALA A 146 26.30 -26.85 -13.76
CA ALA A 146 25.05 -26.11 -13.94
C ALA A 146 25.27 -24.75 -14.64
N LEU A 147 26.51 -24.26 -14.65
CA LEU A 147 26.92 -23.09 -15.42
C LEU A 147 27.15 -23.49 -16.88
N ASN A 148 26.49 -22.78 -17.79
CA ASN A 148 26.63 -22.92 -19.24
C ASN A 148 26.62 -21.52 -19.90
N GLN A 149 26.73 -21.45 -21.23
CA GLN A 149 26.78 -20.18 -21.98
C GLN A 149 25.58 -19.25 -21.73
N THR A 150 24.43 -19.78 -21.27
CA THR A 150 23.22 -19.00 -20.97
C THR A 150 23.18 -18.52 -19.51
N THR A 151 23.64 -19.33 -18.56
CA THR A 151 23.54 -19.05 -17.12
C THR A 151 24.79 -18.34 -16.57
N PHE A 152 25.98 -18.65 -17.09
CA PHE A 152 27.24 -18.08 -16.62
C PHE A 152 27.31 -16.54 -16.72
N PRO A 153 26.87 -15.88 -17.81
CA PRO A 153 26.93 -14.41 -17.90
C PRO A 153 25.99 -13.68 -16.93
N LYS A 154 25.08 -14.40 -16.28
CA LYS A 154 24.03 -13.85 -15.42
C LYS A 154 24.32 -14.03 -13.92
N VAL A 155 25.50 -14.56 -13.57
CA VAL A 155 25.91 -14.81 -12.18
C VAL A 155 27.33 -14.31 -11.93
N VAL A 156 27.68 -14.11 -10.66
CA VAL A 156 29.07 -13.93 -10.23
C VAL A 156 29.63 -15.28 -9.81
N THR A 157 30.63 -15.79 -10.53
CA THR A 157 31.23 -17.11 -10.26
C THR A 157 32.54 -16.97 -9.48
N ILE A 158 32.58 -17.53 -8.27
CA ILE A 158 33.76 -17.58 -7.39
C ILE A 158 34.27 -19.02 -7.32
N LEU A 159 35.54 -19.22 -7.63
CA LEU A 159 36.22 -20.51 -7.54
C LEU A 159 37.27 -20.48 -6.43
N ASP A 160 37.24 -21.44 -5.53
CA ASP A 160 38.28 -21.67 -4.52
C ASP A 160 39.63 -21.96 -5.21
N SER A 161 40.64 -21.12 -4.95
CA SER A 161 41.96 -21.22 -5.57
C SER A 161 42.67 -22.54 -5.24
N SER A 162 42.30 -23.21 -4.14
CA SER A 162 42.81 -24.54 -3.79
C SER A 162 42.32 -25.65 -4.73
N ILE A 163 41.25 -25.43 -5.48
CA ILE A 163 40.79 -26.34 -6.53
C ILE A 163 41.55 -26.06 -7.82
N ALA A 164 41.69 -24.78 -8.17
CA ALA A 164 42.37 -24.37 -9.40
C ALA A 164 43.86 -24.74 -9.43
N SER A 165 44.50 -24.80 -8.27
CA SER A 165 45.92 -25.16 -8.10
C SER A 165 46.18 -26.64 -7.78
N SER A 166 45.13 -27.46 -7.65
CA SER A 166 45.24 -28.87 -7.23
C SER A 166 45.35 -29.84 -8.41
N SER A 167 46.19 -30.87 -8.24
CA SER A 167 46.26 -32.03 -9.13
C SER A 167 45.31 -33.17 -8.71
N SER A 168 44.57 -33.01 -7.60
CA SER A 168 43.62 -34.01 -7.12
C SER A 168 42.37 -34.13 -8.00
N VAL A 169 41.71 -35.28 -7.88
CA VAL A 169 40.43 -35.56 -8.52
C VAL A 169 39.28 -35.13 -7.60
N PHE A 170 38.28 -34.46 -8.15
CA PHE A 170 37.10 -33.98 -7.45
C PHE A 170 35.83 -34.70 -7.93
N ALA A 171 35.00 -35.13 -6.99
CA ALA A 171 33.68 -35.67 -7.28
C ALA A 171 32.70 -34.51 -7.50
N VAL A 172 32.03 -34.51 -8.65
CA VAL A 172 31.11 -33.45 -9.08
C VAL A 172 29.78 -34.07 -9.51
N HIS A 173 28.66 -33.59 -8.96
CA HIS A 173 27.34 -34.04 -9.39
C HIS A 173 27.13 -33.77 -10.89
N ALA A 174 26.67 -34.78 -11.61
CA ALA A 174 26.43 -34.73 -13.04
C ALA A 174 25.03 -34.15 -13.35
N LEU A 175 24.73 -32.96 -12.83
CA LEU A 175 23.41 -32.30 -12.89
C LEU A 175 22.27 -33.15 -12.29
N SER A 176 22.60 -34.10 -11.41
CA SER A 176 21.65 -34.96 -10.70
C SER A 176 22.28 -35.45 -9.39
N SER A 177 21.44 -35.68 -8.39
CA SER A 177 21.83 -36.20 -7.07
C SER A 177 22.07 -37.72 -7.03
N ASP A 178 21.88 -38.43 -8.15
CA ASP A 178 22.11 -39.88 -8.31
C ASP A 178 23.24 -40.22 -9.30
N SER A 179 23.96 -39.21 -9.82
CA SER A 179 25.06 -39.39 -10.76
C SER A 179 26.22 -38.45 -10.46
N THR A 180 27.44 -38.98 -10.51
CA THR A 180 28.68 -38.24 -10.24
C THR A 180 29.70 -38.45 -11.35
N VAL A 181 30.40 -37.37 -11.72
CA VAL A 181 31.58 -37.39 -12.58
C VAL A 181 32.81 -36.95 -11.79
N PHE A 182 33.95 -37.56 -12.10
CA PHE A 182 35.22 -37.28 -11.44
C PHE A 182 36.09 -36.45 -12.39
N LEU A 183 36.42 -35.23 -11.99
CA LEU A 183 37.16 -34.26 -12.81
C LEU A 183 38.41 -33.79 -12.06
N SER A 184 39.50 -33.55 -12.77
CA SER A 184 40.66 -32.88 -12.15
C SER A 184 40.35 -31.41 -11.88
N GLY A 185 41.11 -30.77 -10.97
CA GLY A 185 41.01 -29.32 -10.76
C GLY A 185 41.21 -28.53 -12.07
N ALA A 186 42.13 -28.99 -12.92
CA ALA A 186 42.40 -28.41 -14.24
C ALA A 186 41.19 -28.52 -15.18
N ASP A 187 40.48 -29.65 -15.17
CA ASP A 187 39.28 -29.85 -16.00
C ASP A 187 38.12 -28.94 -15.57
N ILE A 188 37.93 -28.76 -14.25
CA ILE A 188 36.91 -27.84 -13.71
C ILE A 188 37.22 -26.39 -14.12
N VAL A 189 38.49 -25.98 -14.02
CA VAL A 189 38.94 -24.65 -14.45
C VAL A 189 38.78 -24.48 -15.96
N ALA A 190 39.16 -25.47 -16.76
CA ALA A 190 39.03 -25.43 -18.22
C ALA A 190 37.56 -25.29 -18.64
N TYR A 191 36.66 -26.03 -17.99
CA TYR A 191 35.23 -25.92 -18.21
C TYR A 191 34.72 -24.51 -17.88
N LEU A 192 34.99 -23.97 -16.69
CA LEU A 192 34.50 -22.65 -16.29
C LEU A 192 35.12 -21.51 -17.13
N LYS A 193 36.41 -21.61 -17.48
CA LYS A 193 37.09 -20.61 -18.33
C LYS A 193 36.55 -20.60 -19.77
N SER A 194 36.05 -21.73 -20.28
CA SER A 194 35.39 -21.79 -21.59
C SER A 194 34.08 -20.99 -21.66
N LEU A 195 33.49 -20.65 -20.50
CA LEU A 195 32.25 -19.89 -20.39
C LEU A 195 32.48 -18.39 -20.19
N GLU A 196 33.73 -17.95 -20.03
CA GLU A 196 34.06 -16.54 -19.85
C GLU A 196 33.75 -15.72 -21.10
N SER A 197 33.36 -14.46 -20.87
CA SER A 197 33.22 -13.45 -21.91
C SER A 197 34.15 -12.27 -21.63
N GLU A 198 34.23 -11.30 -22.54
CA GLU A 198 35.05 -10.09 -22.34
C GLU A 198 34.66 -9.31 -21.07
N THR A 199 33.42 -9.45 -20.61
CA THR A 199 32.84 -8.68 -19.50
C THR A 199 32.57 -9.50 -18.23
N VAL A 200 32.50 -10.84 -18.30
CA VAL A 200 32.20 -11.72 -17.15
C VAL A 200 33.25 -12.85 -17.07
N LYS A 201 34.01 -12.88 -15.97
CA LYS A 201 35.10 -13.84 -15.73
C LYS A 201 34.94 -14.58 -14.41
N VAL A 202 35.53 -15.76 -14.30
CA VAL A 202 35.64 -16.50 -13.04
C VAL A 202 36.59 -15.75 -12.12
N GLN A 203 36.21 -15.59 -10.85
CA GLN A 203 37.07 -14.98 -9.83
C GLN A 203 37.66 -16.09 -8.95
N GLU A 204 38.98 -16.27 -9.03
CA GLU A 204 39.71 -17.19 -8.16
C GLU A 204 39.94 -16.53 -6.79
N LEU A 205 39.61 -17.23 -5.70
CA LEU A 205 39.65 -16.70 -4.34
C LEU A 205 40.23 -17.71 -3.36
N ASP A 206 41.21 -17.28 -2.56
CA ASP A 206 41.75 -18.08 -1.47
C ASP A 206 40.92 -17.90 -0.19
N PHE A 207 40.04 -18.85 0.08
CA PHE A 207 39.18 -18.84 1.26
C PHE A 207 39.95 -19.02 2.57
N SER A 208 41.14 -19.61 2.56
CA SER A 208 41.96 -19.75 3.78
C SER A 208 42.47 -18.39 4.27
N SER A 209 42.84 -17.51 3.33
CA SER A 209 43.25 -16.12 3.62
C SER A 209 42.09 -15.24 4.13
N LEU A 210 40.85 -15.58 3.80
CA LEU A 210 39.63 -14.91 4.27
C LEU A 210 39.18 -15.37 5.67
N ALA A 211 39.54 -16.59 6.06
CA ALA A 211 39.22 -17.16 7.37
C ALA A 211 40.21 -16.75 8.47
N SER A 212 41.50 -16.54 8.15
CA SER A 212 42.57 -16.31 9.13
C SER A 212 42.88 -14.83 9.41
N GLY A 213 41.89 -14.06 9.83
CA GLY A 213 42.09 -12.69 10.33
C GLY A 213 42.81 -12.59 11.69
N ALA A 214 44.00 -13.20 11.82
CA ALA A 214 44.98 -12.95 12.87
C ALA A 214 46.33 -12.56 12.21
N ALA A 215 46.94 -11.48 12.72
CA ALA A 215 48.06 -10.74 12.13
C ALA A 215 49.41 -11.50 12.06
N PRO A 216 50.35 -11.06 11.19
CA PRO A 216 51.80 -11.19 11.44
C PRO A 216 52.54 -9.85 11.66
N ALA A 217 53.65 -9.97 12.41
CA ALA A 217 54.40 -8.98 13.17
C ALA A 217 55.62 -8.34 12.44
N LYS A 218 55.91 -7.04 12.68
CA LYS A 218 57.10 -6.38 13.34
C LYS A 218 58.47 -6.46 12.62
N GLN A 219 59.36 -5.45 12.53
CA GLN A 219 59.54 -4.02 12.94
C GLN A 219 60.95 -3.53 12.43
N PRO A 220 61.47 -2.26 12.57
CA PRO A 220 61.46 -1.39 13.78
C PRO A 220 61.12 0.11 13.53
N ALA A 221 60.20 0.73 14.30
CA ALA A 221 60.32 1.41 15.62
C ALA A 221 60.58 2.93 15.46
N LYS A 222 59.96 3.88 16.17
CA LYS A 222 59.02 3.93 17.32
C LYS A 222 58.48 5.39 17.38
N GLU A 223 57.20 5.61 17.70
CA GLU A 223 56.78 6.42 18.87
C GLU A 223 55.24 6.56 19.00
N LYS A 224 54.78 5.95 20.11
CA LYS A 224 53.62 6.17 21.00
C LYS A 224 52.19 6.36 20.46
N GLU A 225 51.35 5.43 20.96
CA GLU A 225 49.91 5.48 21.09
C GLU A 225 49.41 6.78 21.73
N ASP A 226 48.25 7.23 21.25
CA ASP A 226 47.17 7.64 22.14
C ASP A 226 45.85 7.01 21.67
N SER A 227 45.12 6.48 22.65
CA SER A 227 43.92 5.65 22.60
C SER A 227 42.73 6.16 21.75
N ARG A 228 41.97 5.25 21.12
CA ARG A 228 40.56 5.43 20.68
C ARG A 228 39.80 4.13 20.95
N ILE A 229 39.09 4.00 22.08
CA ILE A 229 37.66 4.30 22.30
C ILE A 229 36.74 3.41 21.44
N ASP A 230 36.10 2.45 22.11
CA ASP A 230 34.92 1.74 21.62
C ASP A 230 33.83 2.75 21.22
N GLY A 231 33.37 2.71 19.96
CA GLY A 231 32.29 3.57 19.46
C GLY A 231 32.49 4.25 18.10
N ALA A 232 33.27 3.68 17.18
CA ALA A 232 33.43 4.29 15.84
C ALA A 232 32.17 4.14 14.97
N VAL A 233 31.29 5.14 15.05
CA VAL A 233 30.20 5.41 14.10
C VAL A 233 30.75 5.37 12.67
N GLN A 234 30.08 4.68 11.74
CA GLN A 234 30.42 4.72 10.31
C GLN A 234 30.20 6.15 9.78
N ILE A 235 31.26 6.95 9.72
CA ILE A 235 31.20 8.40 9.46
C ILE A 235 30.80 8.69 8.01
N ALA A 236 31.29 7.95 7.01
CA ALA A 236 31.08 8.24 5.59
C ALA A 236 29.65 7.94 5.07
N ILE A 237 29.19 8.67 4.04
CA ILE A 237 27.93 8.36 3.33
C ILE A 237 28.07 7.00 2.62
N GLY A 238 27.30 6.00 3.07
CA GLY A 238 27.47 4.60 2.64
C GLY A 238 26.70 4.19 1.38
N VAL A 239 26.10 5.14 0.67
CA VAL A 239 25.21 4.93 -0.49
C VAL A 239 25.44 6.06 -1.51
N LYS A 240 25.57 5.71 -2.79
CA LYS A 240 25.74 6.70 -3.86
C LYS A 240 24.39 7.28 -4.30
N LYS A 241 24.35 8.59 -4.54
CA LYS A 241 23.17 9.37 -4.96
C LYS A 241 22.51 8.82 -6.23
N GLU A 242 23.32 8.36 -7.18
CA GLU A 242 22.88 7.86 -8.48
C GLU A 242 22.35 6.42 -8.41
N VAL A 243 22.70 5.68 -7.36
CA VAL A 243 22.39 4.25 -7.21
C VAL A 243 21.14 4.03 -6.35
N ASP A 244 21.05 4.70 -5.20
CA ASP A 244 19.89 4.64 -4.30
C ASP A 244 19.65 6.04 -3.74
N PHE A 245 18.87 6.82 -4.50
CA PHE A 245 18.57 8.21 -4.18
C PHE A 245 17.82 8.38 -2.84
N PRO A 246 16.75 7.59 -2.52
CA PRO A 246 16.07 7.70 -1.23
C PRO A 246 16.98 7.36 -0.03
N GLY A 247 17.80 6.31 -0.16
CA GLY A 247 18.76 5.91 0.87
C GLY A 247 19.89 6.93 1.02
N TRP A 248 20.39 7.48 -0.08
CA TRP A 248 21.36 8.58 -0.07
C TRP A 248 20.79 9.82 0.62
N TYR A 249 19.60 10.27 0.22
CA TYR A 249 18.96 11.48 0.76
C TYR A 249 18.82 11.38 2.29
N THR A 250 18.32 10.24 2.77
CA THR A 250 18.18 9.99 4.21
C THR A 250 19.53 9.99 4.92
N ASN A 251 20.56 9.34 4.36
CA ASN A 251 21.90 9.32 4.95
C ASN A 251 22.52 10.73 5.02
N VAL A 252 22.36 11.55 3.98
CA VAL A 252 22.86 12.92 3.97
C VAL A 252 22.22 13.72 5.10
N LEU A 253 20.89 13.68 5.23
CA LEU A 253 20.18 14.47 6.25
C LEU A 253 20.56 14.08 7.69
N ILE A 254 20.64 12.78 7.99
CA ILE A 254 21.00 12.31 9.34
C ILE A 254 22.47 12.60 9.63
N LYS A 255 23.38 12.23 8.72
CA LYS A 255 24.82 12.33 9.01
C LYS A 255 25.37 13.75 8.92
N ALA A 256 24.72 14.63 8.17
CA ALA A 256 25.00 16.07 8.21
C ALA A 256 24.36 16.78 9.41
N ASP A 257 23.72 16.03 10.32
CA ASP A 257 23.07 16.55 11.53
C ASP A 257 21.93 17.56 11.24
N MET A 258 21.23 17.38 10.11
CA MET A 258 20.14 18.28 9.70
C MET A 258 18.82 17.97 10.40
N LEU A 259 18.52 16.70 10.65
CA LEU A 259 17.27 16.28 11.27
C LEU A 259 17.41 14.97 12.02
N ASP A 260 16.43 14.69 12.88
CA ASP A 260 16.20 13.37 13.47
C ASP A 260 14.76 12.90 13.23
N TYR A 261 14.58 11.58 13.20
CA TYR A 261 13.25 10.97 13.10
C TYR A 261 12.49 11.13 14.42
N TYR A 262 11.20 11.45 14.33
CA TYR A 262 10.32 11.54 15.48
C TYR A 262 9.47 10.27 15.63
N SER A 263 8.95 10.01 16.83
CA SER A 263 8.11 8.84 17.12
C SER A 263 6.77 8.88 16.39
N VAL A 264 6.30 10.07 15.99
CA VAL A 264 5.10 10.24 15.15
C VAL A 264 5.49 10.20 13.68
N SER A 265 4.96 9.23 12.94
CA SER A 265 5.20 9.08 11.50
C SER A 265 4.87 10.36 10.73
N GLY A 266 5.80 10.77 9.86
CA GLY A 266 5.66 11.97 9.02
C GLY A 266 6.03 13.28 9.72
N CYS A 267 6.45 13.24 10.99
CA CYS A 267 7.02 14.38 11.72
C CYS A 267 8.52 14.17 11.92
N TYR A 268 9.29 15.26 11.91
CA TYR A 268 10.75 15.25 11.97
C TYR A 268 11.26 16.39 12.86
N ILE A 269 12.34 16.15 13.60
CA ILE A 269 13.00 17.19 14.40
C ILE A 269 13.93 17.95 13.47
N LEU A 270 13.69 19.25 13.27
CA LEU A 270 14.63 20.12 12.55
C LEU A 270 15.75 20.56 13.49
N LYS A 271 16.95 20.03 13.29
CA LYS A 271 18.13 20.36 14.10
C LYS A 271 18.71 21.72 13.70
N PRO A 272 19.58 22.34 14.52
CA PRO A 272 20.13 23.66 14.23
C PRO A 272 20.74 23.80 12.82
N TRP A 273 21.34 22.73 12.28
CA TRP A 273 21.94 22.74 10.95
C TRP A 273 20.94 22.99 9.81
N SER A 274 19.71 22.48 9.93
CA SER A 274 18.65 22.76 8.96
C SER A 274 17.78 23.95 9.33
N TYR A 275 17.51 24.16 10.63
CA TYR A 275 16.68 25.27 11.08
C TYR A 275 17.33 26.63 10.80
N SER A 276 18.67 26.74 10.91
CA SER A 276 19.40 27.97 10.53
C SER A 276 19.22 28.36 9.05
N ILE A 277 19.10 27.37 8.14
CA ILE A 277 18.78 27.64 6.72
C ILE A 277 17.38 28.26 6.61
N TRP A 278 16.42 27.74 7.37
CA TRP A 278 15.07 28.31 7.44
C TRP A 278 15.07 29.72 8.02
N GLU A 279 15.91 30.00 9.02
CA GLU A 279 16.06 31.34 9.60
C GLU A 279 16.62 32.33 8.58
N GLU A 280 17.63 31.97 7.79
CA GLU A 280 18.19 32.82 6.73
C GLU A 280 17.14 33.14 5.64
N ILE A 281 16.37 32.13 5.21
CA ILE A 281 15.24 32.33 4.29
C ILE A 281 14.21 33.28 4.92
N THR A 282 13.87 33.06 6.19
CA THR A 282 12.88 33.85 6.93
C THR A 282 13.30 35.30 7.06
N GLN A 283 14.55 35.56 7.45
CA GLN A 283 15.08 36.90 7.62
C GLN A 283 15.10 37.67 6.29
N TRP A 284 15.61 37.04 5.24
CA TRP A 284 15.66 37.64 3.91
C TRP A 284 14.26 37.93 3.37
N PHE A 285 13.37 36.94 3.39
CA PHE A 285 12.02 37.09 2.84
C PHE A 285 11.20 38.12 3.63
N ASN A 286 11.34 38.16 4.96
CA ASN A 286 10.71 39.18 5.80
C ASN A 286 11.16 40.60 5.43
N ALA A 287 12.45 40.81 5.13
CA ALA A 287 12.92 42.13 4.69
C ALA A 287 12.25 42.54 3.38
N GLN A 288 12.18 41.63 2.41
CA GLN A 288 11.61 41.91 1.09
C GLN A 288 10.09 42.18 1.14
N ILE A 289 9.30 41.40 1.88
CA ILE A 289 7.85 41.64 1.95
C ILE A 289 7.49 42.90 2.75
N LYS A 290 8.34 43.32 3.70
CA LYS A 290 8.17 44.60 4.41
C LYS A 290 8.34 45.80 3.46
N GLU A 291 9.23 45.71 2.48
CA GLU A 291 9.35 46.71 1.41
C GLU A 291 8.07 46.82 0.56
N LEU A 292 7.29 45.73 0.44
CA LEU A 292 5.98 45.70 -0.23
C LEU A 292 4.81 46.15 0.66
N GLY A 293 5.08 46.59 1.89
CA GLY A 293 4.09 47.02 2.87
C GLY A 293 3.39 45.87 3.60
N VAL A 294 3.89 44.64 3.51
CA VAL A 294 3.30 43.48 4.21
C VAL A 294 3.68 43.51 5.69
N GLN A 295 2.71 43.25 6.56
CA GLN A 295 2.90 43.21 8.02
C GLN A 295 2.82 41.78 8.54
N ASN A 296 3.75 41.39 9.42
CA ASN A 296 3.65 40.11 10.10
C ASN A 296 2.57 40.13 11.17
N SER A 297 1.81 39.05 11.26
CA SER A 297 0.73 38.79 12.20
C SER A 297 0.77 37.33 12.65
N TYR A 298 -0.11 36.93 13.56
CA TYR A 298 -0.26 35.54 13.96
C TYR A 298 -1.71 35.22 14.29
N PHE A 299 -2.31 34.29 13.55
CA PHE A 299 -3.63 33.74 13.83
C PHE A 299 -3.52 32.39 14.58
N PRO A 300 -4.50 32.05 15.43
CA PRO A 300 -4.53 30.79 16.16
C PRO A 300 -4.44 29.56 15.25
N MET A 301 -3.86 28.49 15.78
CA MET A 301 -3.75 27.20 15.07
C MET A 301 -5.09 26.46 15.00
N PHE A 302 -5.98 26.67 15.97
CA PHE A 302 -7.27 26.01 16.04
C PHE A 302 -8.32 26.75 15.23
N VAL A 303 -9.05 26.00 14.39
CA VAL A 303 -10.17 26.48 13.57
C VAL A 303 -11.41 25.72 14.01
N SER A 304 -12.53 26.41 14.24
CA SER A 304 -13.78 25.74 14.61
C SER A 304 -14.33 24.94 13.44
N GLN A 305 -15.01 23.82 13.75
CA GLN A 305 -15.63 22.96 12.76
C GLN A 305 -16.55 23.74 11.81
N LYS A 306 -17.41 24.61 12.37
CA LYS A 306 -18.37 25.44 11.62
C LYS A 306 -17.73 26.29 10.52
N VAL A 307 -16.56 26.88 10.79
CA VAL A 307 -15.91 27.78 9.83
C VAL A 307 -15.22 26.99 8.72
N LEU A 308 -14.65 25.83 9.06
CA LEU A 308 -14.00 24.94 8.10
C LEU A 308 -15.01 24.26 7.16
N GLU A 309 -16.17 23.85 7.67
CA GLU A 309 -17.24 23.22 6.88
C GLU A 309 -17.83 24.19 5.85
N ARG A 310 -17.89 25.49 6.17
CA ARG A 310 -18.34 26.52 5.22
C ARG A 310 -17.48 26.56 3.94
N GLU A 311 -16.17 26.33 4.06
CA GLU A 311 -15.26 26.27 2.91
C GLU A 311 -15.47 24.98 2.09
N LYS A 312 -15.69 23.85 2.77
CA LYS A 312 -15.95 22.55 2.13
C LYS A 312 -17.23 22.53 1.29
N ASP A 313 -18.28 23.20 1.75
CA ASP A 313 -19.58 23.20 1.08
C ASP A 313 -19.60 24.08 -0.19
N HIS A 314 -18.65 25.03 -0.31
CA HIS A 314 -18.65 26.04 -1.37
C HIS A 314 -17.42 25.99 -2.29
N ILE A 315 -16.35 25.26 -1.91
CA ILE A 315 -15.17 25.03 -2.74
C ILE A 315 -15.12 23.56 -3.16
N GLU A 316 -15.56 23.30 -4.38
CA GLU A 316 -15.54 21.97 -4.99
C GLU A 316 -14.10 21.44 -5.10
N GLY A 317 -13.85 20.23 -4.58
CA GLY A 317 -12.52 19.60 -4.58
C GLY A 317 -11.67 19.81 -3.31
N PHE A 318 -12.16 20.53 -2.30
CA PHE A 318 -11.46 20.65 -1.01
C PHE A 318 -11.60 19.35 -0.18
N SER A 319 -10.51 18.59 -0.06
CA SER A 319 -10.45 17.38 0.78
C SER A 319 -9.85 17.73 2.16
N PRO A 320 -10.60 17.61 3.27
CA PRO A 320 -10.06 17.92 4.57
C PRO A 320 -9.09 16.83 5.03
N GLU A 321 -7.81 16.96 4.69
CA GLU A 321 -6.70 16.24 5.34
C GLU A 321 -6.44 16.84 6.74
N VAL A 322 -7.50 16.97 7.53
CA VAL A 322 -7.56 17.80 8.72
C VAL A 322 -7.42 16.94 9.96
N ALA A 323 -6.51 17.34 10.85
CA ALA A 323 -6.39 16.75 12.17
C ALA A 323 -7.38 17.41 13.14
N TRP A 324 -8.17 16.60 13.83
CA TRP A 324 -9.18 17.07 14.79
C TRP A 324 -8.72 16.88 16.23
N VAL A 325 -8.96 17.88 17.06
CA VAL A 325 -8.87 17.80 18.52
C VAL A 325 -10.30 17.64 19.05
N THR A 326 -10.56 16.49 19.65
CA THR A 326 -11.89 16.13 20.19
C THR A 326 -11.90 15.97 21.71
N LYS A 327 -10.73 16.02 22.36
CA LYS A 327 -10.57 15.78 23.80
C LYS A 327 -9.63 16.81 24.43
N ALA A 328 -9.95 17.21 25.65
CA ALA A 328 -9.07 17.94 26.55
C ALA A 328 -8.80 17.09 27.80
N GLY A 329 -7.59 16.55 27.92
CA GLY A 329 -7.29 15.53 28.92
C GLY A 329 -8.10 14.25 28.66
N ASN A 330 -8.93 13.85 29.63
CA ASN A 330 -9.82 12.69 29.50
C ASN A 330 -11.27 13.05 29.15
N SER A 331 -11.60 14.35 29.08
CA SER A 331 -12.94 14.84 28.78
C SER A 331 -13.10 15.15 27.29
N ASP A 332 -14.24 14.77 26.71
CA ASP A 332 -14.59 15.17 25.35
C ASP A 332 -14.90 16.67 25.28
N LEU A 333 -14.49 17.31 24.19
CA LEU A 333 -14.85 18.69 23.89
C LEU A 333 -16.30 18.75 23.40
N GLU A 334 -17.03 19.79 23.80
CA GLU A 334 -18.42 20.02 23.35
C GLU A 334 -18.51 20.20 21.83
N GLU A 335 -17.54 20.91 21.23
CA GLU A 335 -17.40 21.06 19.79
C GLU A 335 -15.96 20.67 19.37
N PRO A 336 -15.79 19.74 18.41
CA PRO A 336 -14.49 19.44 17.83
C PRO A 336 -13.85 20.68 17.20
N ILE A 337 -12.53 20.83 17.40
CA ILE A 337 -11.75 21.90 16.77
C ILE A 337 -10.69 21.29 15.85
N ALA A 338 -10.52 21.88 14.68
CA ALA A 338 -9.53 21.46 13.69
C ALA A 338 -8.18 22.14 13.95
N ILE A 339 -7.09 21.42 13.69
CA ILE A 339 -5.77 22.03 13.50
C ILE A 339 -5.70 22.56 12.06
N ARG A 340 -5.28 23.81 11.87
CA ARG A 340 -5.26 24.46 10.56
C ARG A 340 -4.49 23.64 9.49
N PRO A 341 -5.11 23.34 8.34
CA PRO A 341 -4.39 22.88 7.14
C PRO A 341 -3.91 24.07 6.27
N THR A 342 -4.52 25.25 6.49
CA THR A 342 -4.29 26.57 5.89
C THR A 342 -5.11 27.60 6.67
N SER A 343 -4.83 28.91 6.57
CA SER A 343 -5.45 29.94 7.43
C SER A 343 -6.54 30.80 6.77
N GLU A 344 -6.99 30.53 5.54
CA GLU A 344 -8.10 31.27 4.89
C GLU A 344 -9.34 31.36 5.79
N THR A 345 -9.80 30.21 6.30
CA THR A 345 -10.94 30.11 7.23
C THR A 345 -10.67 30.73 8.60
N ALA A 346 -9.41 30.77 9.05
CA ALA A 346 -9.04 31.43 10.30
C ALA A 346 -8.97 32.96 10.18
N MET A 347 -8.63 33.49 8.99
CA MET A 347 -8.32 34.91 8.78
C MET A 347 -9.50 35.70 8.20
N TYR A 348 -10.20 35.16 7.20
CA TYR A 348 -11.17 35.92 6.42
C TYR A 348 -12.44 36.39 7.15
N PRO A 349 -12.95 35.69 8.17
CA PRO A 349 -13.98 36.26 9.05
C PRO A 349 -13.55 37.58 9.71
N TYR A 350 -12.26 37.71 10.03
CA TYR A 350 -11.71 38.91 10.65
C TYR A 350 -11.36 39.97 9.61
N TYR A 351 -11.01 39.60 8.38
CA TYR A 351 -10.87 40.56 7.28
C TYR A 351 -12.20 41.27 7.02
N ALA A 352 -13.32 40.55 7.00
CA ALA A 352 -14.66 41.14 6.92
C ALA A 352 -14.96 42.10 8.08
N LYS A 353 -14.37 41.84 9.26
CA LYS A 353 -14.50 42.71 10.43
C LYS A 353 -13.62 43.96 10.33
N TRP A 354 -12.40 43.86 9.83
CA TRP A 354 -11.44 44.96 9.81
C TRP A 354 -11.60 45.88 8.59
N ILE A 355 -11.96 45.32 7.44
CA ILE A 355 -12.17 46.07 6.21
C ILE A 355 -13.61 46.60 6.21
N LYS A 356 -13.76 47.92 6.39
CA LYS A 356 -15.05 48.63 6.42
C LYS A 356 -15.19 49.66 5.30
N SER A 357 -14.08 50.16 4.78
CA SER A 357 -13.99 51.17 3.73
C SER A 357 -12.85 50.85 2.76
N HIS A 358 -12.87 51.43 1.55
CA HIS A 358 -11.73 51.36 0.62
C HIS A 358 -10.44 51.91 1.24
N ARG A 359 -10.54 52.76 2.28
CA ARG A 359 -9.38 53.33 3.01
C ARG A 359 -8.63 52.30 3.86
N ASP A 360 -9.27 51.16 4.14
CA ASP A 360 -8.64 50.05 4.88
C ASP A 360 -7.85 49.13 3.93
N LEU A 361 -7.85 49.42 2.62
CA LEU A 361 -7.16 48.66 1.59
C LEU A 361 -5.93 49.43 1.06
N PRO A 362 -4.84 48.73 0.68
CA PRO A 362 -4.70 47.28 0.75
C PRO A 362 -4.40 46.79 2.17
N LEU A 363 -5.08 45.71 2.60
CA LEU A 363 -4.70 44.98 3.81
C LEU A 363 -3.70 43.89 3.41
N LYS A 364 -2.52 43.89 4.02
CA LYS A 364 -1.45 42.94 3.66
C LYS A 364 -0.83 42.27 4.88
N LEU A 365 -1.18 41.02 5.14
CA LEU A 365 -0.68 40.28 6.30
C LEU A 365 0.12 39.04 5.88
N ASN A 366 1.14 38.73 6.67
CA ASN A 366 1.91 37.48 6.60
C ASN A 366 1.96 36.84 7.98
N GLN A 367 2.10 35.51 8.05
CA GLN A 367 2.45 34.83 9.30
C GLN A 367 3.45 33.71 9.04
N TRP A 368 4.31 33.47 10.03
CA TRP A 368 5.24 32.33 10.06
C TRP A 368 4.72 31.33 11.08
N ASN A 369 4.54 30.08 10.66
CA ASN A 369 3.87 29.07 11.49
C ASN A 369 4.16 27.64 11.07
N SER A 370 3.77 26.70 11.93
CA SER A 370 3.52 25.31 11.51
C SER A 370 2.09 25.10 11.02
N VAL A 371 1.95 24.12 10.13
CA VAL A 371 0.69 23.61 9.58
C VAL A 371 0.68 22.10 9.63
N VAL A 372 -0.51 21.52 9.83
CA VAL A 372 -0.70 20.07 9.87
C VAL A 372 -1.62 19.63 8.73
N ARG A 373 -1.12 18.74 7.89
CA ARG A 373 -1.89 18.05 6.83
C ARG A 373 -1.72 16.55 7.00
N TRP A 374 -2.80 15.85 7.34
CA TRP A 374 -2.74 14.43 7.69
C TRP A 374 -2.84 13.52 6.45
N GLU A 375 -1.92 13.71 5.52
CA GLU A 375 -1.91 13.02 4.23
C GLU A 375 -1.63 11.51 4.36
N PHE A 376 -2.32 10.69 3.57
CA PHE A 376 -2.21 9.21 3.57
C PHE A 376 -1.05 8.66 2.73
N LYS A 377 -0.29 9.52 2.04
CA LYS A 377 0.85 9.13 1.21
C LYS A 377 2.15 9.10 2.03
N ASN A 378 3.13 8.33 1.56
CA ASN A 378 4.40 8.13 2.26
C ASN A 378 5.15 9.46 2.50
N PRO A 379 5.49 9.78 3.77
CA PRO A 379 6.17 11.03 4.09
C PRO A 379 7.65 10.99 3.67
N GLN A 380 8.16 12.13 3.23
CA GLN A 380 9.57 12.34 2.90
C GLN A 380 10.07 13.60 3.61
N PRO A 381 11.21 13.56 4.33
CA PRO A 381 11.71 14.70 5.09
C PRO A 381 11.82 15.97 4.24
N PHE A 382 11.37 17.10 4.77
CA PHE A 382 11.21 18.41 4.11
C PHE A 382 10.20 18.48 2.94
N LEU A 383 10.18 17.47 2.06
CA LEU A 383 9.42 17.52 0.81
C LEU A 383 7.93 17.30 1.05
N ARG A 384 7.60 16.36 1.94
CA ARG A 384 6.24 15.94 2.26
C ARG A 384 6.19 15.43 3.69
N THR A 385 5.89 16.32 4.62
CA THR A 385 5.79 16.02 6.05
C THR A 385 4.37 16.35 6.52
N ARG A 386 3.90 15.67 7.57
CA ARG A 386 2.56 15.91 8.13
C ARG A 386 2.49 17.25 8.84
N GLU A 387 3.53 17.57 9.60
CA GLU A 387 3.78 18.91 10.14
C GLU A 387 4.93 19.54 9.36
N PHE A 388 4.75 20.76 8.87
CA PHE A 388 5.83 21.55 8.27
C PHE A 388 5.73 23.01 8.70
N LEU A 389 6.89 23.67 8.68
CA LEU A 389 6.99 25.12 8.83
C LEU A 389 6.81 25.78 7.47
N TRP A 390 6.07 26.88 7.47
CA TRP A 390 5.90 27.70 6.30
C TRP A 390 5.68 29.17 6.68
N GLN A 391 5.64 30.01 5.67
CA GLN A 391 4.90 31.25 5.73
C GLN A 391 3.64 31.12 4.87
N GLU A 392 2.61 31.86 5.29
CA GLU A 392 1.46 32.17 4.45
C GLU A 392 1.15 33.67 4.52
N GLY A 393 1.03 34.30 3.35
CA GLY A 393 0.59 35.68 3.21
C GLY A 393 -0.80 35.75 2.61
N HIS A 394 -1.62 36.63 3.18
CA HIS A 394 -2.98 36.90 2.72
C HIS A 394 -3.17 38.40 2.58
N THR A 395 -3.70 38.84 1.45
CA THR A 395 -3.86 40.26 1.16
C THR A 395 -5.21 40.53 0.52
N ALA A 396 -5.70 41.76 0.68
CA ALA A 396 -6.95 42.23 0.11
C ALA A 396 -6.77 43.62 -0.52
N PHE A 397 -7.33 43.80 -1.71
CA PHE A 397 -7.17 44.97 -2.57
C PHE A 397 -8.51 45.49 -3.05
N LEU A 398 -8.55 46.76 -3.45
CA LEU A 398 -9.73 47.34 -4.08
C LEU A 398 -9.87 46.86 -5.52
N THR A 399 -8.76 46.73 -6.26
CA THR A 399 -8.79 46.42 -7.68
C THR A 399 -8.06 45.12 -8.03
N LYS A 400 -8.48 44.47 -9.12
CA LYS A 400 -7.80 43.30 -9.68
C LYS A 400 -6.35 43.60 -10.08
N ALA A 401 -6.09 44.79 -10.63
CA ALA A 401 -4.77 45.16 -11.13
C ALA A 401 -3.71 45.22 -10.02
N GLU A 402 -4.07 45.74 -8.85
CA GLU A 402 -3.20 45.75 -7.67
C GLU A 402 -2.95 44.33 -7.16
N ALA A 403 -4.00 43.51 -7.09
CA ALA A 403 -3.90 42.11 -6.70
C ALA A 403 -2.98 41.32 -7.66
N ASP A 404 -3.16 41.45 -8.97
CA ASP A 404 -2.32 40.79 -9.99
C ASP A 404 -0.84 41.23 -9.89
N THR A 405 -0.61 42.51 -9.59
CA THR A 405 0.75 43.06 -9.43
C THR A 405 1.46 42.38 -8.25
N GLU A 406 0.79 42.25 -7.11
CA GLU A 406 1.40 41.60 -5.94
C GLU A 406 1.65 40.11 -6.18
N VAL A 407 0.74 39.39 -6.86
CA VAL A 407 0.97 37.97 -7.20
C VAL A 407 2.29 37.79 -7.94
N ARG A 408 2.59 38.68 -8.89
CA ARG A 408 3.86 38.66 -9.64
C ARG A 408 5.06 39.07 -8.78
N GLN A 409 4.92 40.09 -7.94
CA GLN A 409 5.99 40.53 -7.03
C GLN A 409 6.39 39.41 -6.06
N ILE A 410 5.43 38.77 -5.42
CA ILE A 410 5.69 37.66 -4.47
C ILE A 410 6.28 36.45 -5.19
N LEU A 411 5.78 36.11 -6.38
CA LEU A 411 6.34 35.01 -7.15
C LEU A 411 7.81 35.24 -7.53
N ASP A 412 8.17 36.48 -7.88
CA ASP A 412 9.56 36.84 -8.11
C ASP A 412 10.41 36.72 -6.85
N LEU A 413 9.88 37.15 -5.68
CA LEU A 413 10.58 36.92 -4.40
C LEU A 413 10.81 35.43 -4.14
N TYR A 414 9.86 34.55 -4.45
CA TYR A 414 10.07 33.10 -4.36
C TYR A 414 11.13 32.59 -5.32
N ARG A 415 11.12 33.04 -6.58
CA ARG A 415 12.20 32.73 -7.53
C ARG A 415 13.55 33.15 -6.94
N ARG A 416 13.65 34.35 -6.39
CA ARG A 416 14.87 34.89 -5.78
C ARG A 416 15.30 34.11 -4.53
N VAL A 417 14.38 33.61 -3.69
CA VAL A 417 14.76 32.68 -2.60
C VAL A 417 15.48 31.47 -3.18
N TYR A 418 14.92 30.80 -4.18
CA TYR A 418 15.53 29.62 -4.78
C TYR A 418 16.85 29.94 -5.50
N GLU A 419 16.88 30.96 -6.35
CA GLU A 419 18.04 31.26 -7.19
C GLU A 419 19.14 32.02 -6.43
N GLU A 420 18.77 33.07 -5.69
CA GLU A 420 19.74 33.93 -5.00
C GLU A 420 20.21 33.30 -3.70
N LEU A 421 19.35 32.72 -2.86
CA LEU A 421 19.79 32.15 -1.58
C LEU A 421 20.23 30.70 -1.74
N LEU A 422 19.41 29.87 -2.41
CA LEU A 422 19.61 28.42 -2.46
C LEU A 422 20.42 27.95 -3.68
N ALA A 423 20.75 28.84 -4.62
CA ALA A 423 21.42 28.49 -5.88
C ALA A 423 20.68 27.39 -6.67
N VAL A 424 19.35 27.35 -6.59
CA VAL A 424 18.48 26.39 -7.28
C VAL A 424 17.72 27.11 -8.40
N PRO A 425 17.86 26.69 -9.67
CA PRO A 425 17.08 27.24 -10.78
C PRO A 425 15.61 26.81 -10.70
N VAL A 426 14.69 27.72 -11.02
CA VAL A 426 13.25 27.44 -11.06
C VAL A 426 12.60 28.11 -12.29
N ILE A 427 11.48 27.58 -12.75
CA ILE A 427 10.71 28.15 -13.85
C ILE A 427 9.42 28.77 -13.31
N PRO A 428 9.25 30.11 -13.36
CA PRO A 428 7.99 30.75 -12.98
C PRO A 428 6.94 30.58 -14.08
N GLY A 429 5.71 30.25 -13.68
CA GLY A 429 4.59 30.06 -14.60
C GLY A 429 3.21 30.06 -13.93
N VAL A 430 2.19 29.75 -14.71
CA VAL A 430 0.79 29.57 -14.25
C VAL A 430 0.46 28.08 -14.20
N LYS A 431 -0.26 27.61 -13.18
CA LYS A 431 -0.83 26.26 -13.18
C LYS A 431 -1.93 26.12 -14.24
N SER A 432 -2.16 24.90 -14.71
CA SER A 432 -3.35 24.60 -15.51
C SER A 432 -4.63 24.80 -14.70
N GLU A 433 -5.78 24.82 -15.37
CA GLU A 433 -7.08 24.87 -14.69
C GLU A 433 -7.27 23.71 -13.70
N LYS A 434 -6.72 22.52 -14.02
CA LYS A 434 -6.82 21.33 -13.17
C LYS A 434 -5.91 21.36 -11.94
N GLU A 435 -4.70 21.91 -12.08
CA GLU A 435 -3.69 21.93 -11.02
C GLU A 435 -3.66 23.27 -10.25
N LYS A 436 -4.54 24.23 -10.58
CA LYS A 436 -4.70 25.47 -9.80
C LYS A 436 -5.35 25.20 -8.45
N PHE A 437 -5.29 26.20 -7.56
CA PHE A 437 -5.99 26.12 -6.28
C PHE A 437 -7.49 26.26 -6.53
N ALA A 438 -8.30 25.34 -6.03
CA ALA A 438 -9.74 25.28 -6.29
C ALA A 438 -10.47 26.58 -5.92
N GLY A 439 -10.07 27.24 -4.82
CA GLY A 439 -10.61 28.54 -4.42
C GLY A 439 -10.06 29.75 -5.20
N GLY A 440 -9.04 29.54 -6.05
CA GLY A 440 -8.33 30.59 -6.77
C GLY A 440 -8.94 30.95 -8.13
N LEU A 441 -8.85 32.22 -8.52
CA LEU A 441 -9.09 32.64 -9.90
C LEU A 441 -8.00 32.05 -10.82
N TYR A 442 -6.73 32.21 -10.43
CA TYR A 442 -5.58 31.56 -11.05
C TYR A 442 -4.46 31.34 -10.02
N THR A 443 -3.60 30.35 -10.28
CA THR A 443 -2.43 30.04 -9.44
C THR A 443 -1.15 30.22 -10.24
N THR A 444 -0.20 30.95 -9.65
CA THR A 444 1.17 31.05 -10.16
C THR A 444 2.12 30.25 -9.29
N THR A 445 3.22 29.78 -9.87
CA THR A 445 4.14 28.88 -9.18
C THR A 445 5.55 28.96 -9.74
N VAL A 446 6.54 28.58 -8.92
CA VAL A 446 7.93 28.35 -9.34
C VAL A 446 8.20 26.85 -9.34
N GLU A 447 8.50 26.29 -10.51
CA GLU A 447 8.72 24.87 -10.71
C GLU A 447 10.22 24.54 -10.70
N GLY A 448 10.62 23.71 -9.74
CA GLY A 448 11.95 23.09 -9.69
C GLY A 448 11.96 21.72 -10.34
N PHE A 449 13.16 21.18 -10.54
CA PHE A 449 13.35 19.85 -11.10
C PHE A 449 14.52 19.13 -10.43
N ILE A 450 14.37 17.83 -10.22
CA ILE A 450 15.41 16.98 -9.64
C ILE A 450 15.95 16.02 -10.71
N PRO A 451 17.08 16.34 -11.37
CA PRO A 451 17.60 15.55 -12.49
C PRO A 451 17.86 14.08 -12.15
N THR A 452 18.33 13.80 -10.94
CA THR A 452 18.65 12.41 -10.53
C THR A 452 17.41 11.51 -10.51
N THR A 453 16.24 12.05 -10.17
CA THR A 453 14.98 11.30 -10.10
C THR A 453 14.07 11.52 -11.30
N GLY A 454 14.34 12.52 -12.14
CA GLY A 454 13.49 12.86 -13.29
C GLY A 454 12.15 13.50 -12.89
N ARG A 455 12.05 14.10 -11.69
CA ARG A 455 10.77 14.58 -11.15
C ARG A 455 10.73 16.10 -11.02
N GLY A 456 9.64 16.68 -11.53
CA GLY A 456 9.26 18.07 -11.23
C GLY A 456 8.82 18.22 -9.78
N ILE A 457 9.13 19.37 -9.18
CA ILE A 457 8.76 19.70 -7.81
C ILE A 457 8.31 21.15 -7.71
N GLN A 458 7.08 21.33 -7.23
CA GLN A 458 6.53 22.64 -6.95
C GLN A 458 7.25 23.29 -5.77
N GLY A 459 7.89 24.43 -6.01
CA GLY A 459 8.72 25.13 -5.04
C GLY A 459 7.97 26.10 -4.13
N ALA A 460 7.02 26.87 -4.68
CA ALA A 460 6.17 27.83 -3.97
C ALA A 460 4.93 28.20 -4.81
N THR A 461 3.93 28.84 -4.19
CA THR A 461 2.70 29.30 -4.88
C THR A 461 2.32 30.73 -4.53
N SER A 462 1.82 31.46 -5.52
CA SER A 462 1.13 32.73 -5.33
C SER A 462 -0.18 32.74 -6.12
N HIS A 463 -1.29 32.85 -5.41
CA HIS A 463 -2.65 32.72 -5.90
C HIS A 463 -3.29 34.10 -6.01
N CYS A 464 -3.95 34.37 -7.14
CA CYS A 464 -5.02 35.36 -7.14
C CYS A 464 -6.31 34.62 -6.79
N LEU A 465 -6.91 34.95 -5.66
CA LEU A 465 -8.17 34.36 -5.20
C LEU A 465 -9.39 34.99 -5.86
N GLY A 466 -9.17 36.07 -6.62
CA GLY A 466 -10.25 36.86 -7.20
C GLY A 466 -11.14 37.43 -6.10
N GLN A 467 -12.45 37.30 -6.31
CA GLN A 467 -13.46 37.66 -5.31
C GLN A 467 -14.15 36.40 -4.72
N ASN A 468 -13.59 35.21 -4.93
CA ASN A 468 -14.25 33.96 -4.54
C ASN A 468 -14.49 33.89 -3.02
N PHE A 469 -13.49 34.28 -2.24
CA PHE A 469 -13.56 34.28 -0.77
C PHE A 469 -14.27 35.52 -0.19
N SER A 470 -14.25 36.66 -0.89
CA SER A 470 -14.88 37.90 -0.42
C SER A 470 -16.38 37.93 -0.67
N ARG A 471 -16.90 37.07 -1.54
CA ARG A 471 -18.32 36.88 -1.80
C ARG A 471 -19.14 36.51 -0.55
N PRO A 472 -20.45 36.82 -0.53
CA PRO A 472 -21.29 36.66 0.65
C PRO A 472 -21.50 35.21 1.07
N GLU A 473 -21.45 34.29 0.11
CA GLU A 473 -21.53 32.84 0.37
C GLU A 473 -20.35 32.38 1.27
N MET A 474 -19.17 33.00 1.11
CA MET A 474 -17.95 32.67 1.84
C MET A 474 -17.72 33.54 3.09
N PHE A 475 -17.24 34.78 2.93
CA PHE A 475 -16.87 35.63 4.08
C PHE A 475 -17.43 37.06 4.03
N ASN A 476 -18.10 37.45 2.94
CA ASN A 476 -18.76 38.76 2.79
C ASN A 476 -17.86 39.97 3.10
N ILE A 477 -16.72 40.06 2.42
CA ILE A 477 -15.75 41.15 2.57
C ILE A 477 -16.02 42.21 1.48
N VAL A 478 -16.70 43.29 1.87
CA VAL A 478 -17.24 44.31 0.96
C VAL A 478 -16.81 45.72 1.38
N VAL A 479 -16.55 46.59 0.42
CA VAL A 479 -16.20 48.01 0.61
C VAL A 479 -16.96 48.90 -0.37
N GLU A 480 -17.04 50.20 -0.06
CA GLU A 480 -17.54 51.20 -1.01
C GLU A 480 -16.39 51.71 -1.89
N ASP A 481 -16.54 51.55 -3.21
CA ASP A 481 -15.57 52.04 -4.20
C ASP A 481 -15.90 53.50 -4.58
N PRO A 482 -15.03 54.47 -4.25
CA PRO A 482 -15.26 55.88 -4.53
C PRO A 482 -15.20 56.21 -6.03
N ASN A 483 -14.68 55.30 -6.86
CA ASN A 483 -14.53 55.45 -8.30
C ASN A 483 -15.47 54.54 -9.10
N ASP A 484 -16.48 53.93 -8.47
CA ASP A 484 -17.40 52.99 -9.12
C ASP A 484 -18.14 53.67 -10.30
N PRO A 485 -17.88 53.26 -11.56
CA PRO A 485 -18.54 53.84 -12.73
C PRO A 485 -20.00 53.40 -12.88
N THR A 486 -20.47 52.44 -12.08
CA THR A 486 -21.82 51.85 -12.16
C THR A 486 -22.80 52.40 -11.11
N GLY A 487 -22.30 53.11 -10.08
CA GLY A 487 -23.11 53.70 -9.02
C GLY A 487 -23.78 52.68 -8.07
N GLN A 488 -23.29 51.44 -8.02
CA GLN A 488 -23.80 50.38 -7.13
C GLN A 488 -23.31 50.53 -5.69
N GLY A 489 -22.25 51.30 -5.47
CA GLY A 489 -21.83 51.78 -4.15
C GLY A 489 -21.11 50.75 -3.27
N LYS A 490 -21.22 49.44 -3.54
CA LYS A 490 -20.50 48.38 -2.80
C LYS A 490 -19.88 47.35 -3.74
N THR A 491 -18.61 47.01 -3.52
CA THR A 491 -17.83 46.01 -4.27
C THR A 491 -17.11 45.04 -3.35
N TYR A 492 -16.87 43.82 -3.81
CA TYR A 492 -16.11 42.82 -3.08
C TYR A 492 -14.61 43.02 -3.28
N VAL A 493 -13.83 42.81 -2.23
CA VAL A 493 -12.37 42.98 -2.31
C VAL A 493 -11.73 41.87 -3.16
N TRP A 494 -10.63 42.20 -3.83
CA TRP A 494 -9.78 41.25 -4.53
C TRP A 494 -8.74 40.68 -3.59
N GLN A 495 -8.63 39.37 -3.48
CA GLN A 495 -7.73 38.73 -2.52
C GLN A 495 -6.61 37.96 -3.20
N ASN A 496 -5.46 37.89 -2.53
CA ASN A 496 -4.39 36.94 -2.84
C ASN A 496 -4.07 36.09 -1.62
N SER A 497 -3.54 34.89 -1.87
CA SER A 497 -2.79 34.13 -0.87
C SER A 497 -1.51 33.56 -1.48
N TRP A 498 -0.47 33.40 -0.69
CA TRP A 498 0.82 32.91 -1.16
C TRP A 498 1.57 32.17 -0.06
N GLY A 499 2.32 31.12 -0.42
CA GLY A 499 3.00 30.27 0.56
C GLY A 499 4.33 29.68 0.10
N LEU A 500 5.25 29.56 1.06
CA LEU A 500 6.58 28.96 0.92
C LEU A 500 6.90 28.15 2.18
N SER A 501 7.37 26.91 2.04
CA SER A 501 7.65 26.01 3.17
C SER A 501 9.10 25.53 3.24
N THR A 502 9.42 24.78 4.29
CA THR A 502 10.71 24.09 4.47
C THR A 502 11.02 23.05 3.39
N ARG A 503 10.11 22.79 2.43
CA ARG A 503 10.41 22.06 1.19
C ARG A 503 11.62 22.64 0.45
N THR A 504 11.80 23.94 0.52
CA THR A 504 12.98 24.67 0.03
C THR A 504 14.30 23.99 0.40
N ILE A 505 14.44 23.58 1.67
CA ILE A 505 15.63 22.92 2.19
C ILE A 505 15.83 21.56 1.53
N GLY A 506 14.78 20.76 1.45
CA GLY A 506 14.84 19.44 0.80
C GLY A 506 15.23 19.54 -0.68
N VAL A 507 14.68 20.50 -1.41
CA VAL A 507 15.04 20.77 -2.81
C VAL A 507 16.52 21.14 -2.93
N MET A 508 17.02 22.06 -2.10
CA MET A 508 18.43 22.44 -2.09
C MET A 508 19.36 21.23 -1.84
N VAL A 509 19.03 20.38 -0.87
CA VAL A 509 19.79 19.15 -0.57
C VAL A 509 19.81 18.22 -1.78
N MET A 510 18.65 17.99 -2.42
CA MET A 510 18.55 17.10 -3.57
C MET A 510 19.30 17.63 -4.80
N VAL A 511 19.34 18.94 -5.01
CA VAL A 511 20.05 19.56 -6.14
C VAL A 511 21.56 19.53 -5.92
N HIS A 512 22.04 20.00 -4.78
CA HIS A 512 23.47 20.26 -4.56
C HIS A 512 24.24 19.12 -3.89
N GLY A 513 23.58 18.30 -3.07
CA GLY A 513 24.25 17.24 -2.33
C GLY A 513 24.94 16.22 -3.25
N ASP A 514 26.01 15.61 -2.78
CA ASP A 514 26.81 14.64 -3.53
C ASP A 514 27.15 13.38 -2.69
N ASN A 515 28.06 12.55 -3.19
CA ASN A 515 28.45 11.31 -2.54
C ASN A 515 29.34 11.49 -1.29
N GLN A 516 29.83 12.70 -1.00
CA GLN A 516 30.52 13.02 0.25
C GLN A 516 29.56 13.55 1.32
N GLY A 517 28.41 14.10 0.92
CA GLY A 517 27.36 14.52 1.84
C GLY A 517 26.63 15.77 1.37
N LEU A 518 26.33 16.64 2.34
CA LEU A 518 25.69 17.92 2.08
C LEU A 518 26.63 18.87 1.33
N VAL A 519 26.07 19.76 0.51
CA VAL A 519 26.78 20.88 -0.13
C VAL A 519 25.91 22.11 0.04
N LEU A 520 26.30 23.04 0.92
CA LEU A 520 25.49 24.21 1.22
C LEU A 520 25.88 25.39 0.34
N PRO A 521 24.90 26.11 -0.24
CA PRO A 521 25.14 27.44 -0.79
C PRO A 521 25.65 28.39 0.31
N PRO A 522 26.72 29.15 0.07
CA PRO A 522 27.30 30.07 1.07
C PRO A 522 26.32 31.01 1.75
N ARG A 523 25.28 31.47 1.04
CA ARG A 523 24.33 32.45 1.61
C ARG A 523 23.50 31.88 2.74
N VAL A 524 23.20 30.58 2.73
CA VAL A 524 22.39 29.92 3.77
C VAL A 524 23.18 29.02 4.73
N ALA A 525 24.48 28.82 4.48
CA ALA A 525 25.32 28.00 5.34
C ALA A 525 25.58 28.69 6.70
N SER A 526 25.17 28.07 7.82
CA SER A 526 25.39 28.59 9.17
C SER A 526 26.88 28.72 9.54
N VAL A 527 27.72 27.87 8.94
CA VAL A 527 29.17 28.02 8.88
C VAL A 527 29.57 28.06 7.40
N GLN A 528 30.04 29.22 6.94
CA GLN A 528 30.54 29.42 5.59
C GLN A 528 31.99 28.94 5.44
N VAL A 529 32.79 29.18 6.48
CA VAL A 529 34.22 28.91 6.49
C VAL A 529 34.61 28.14 7.74
N VAL A 530 35.27 27.00 7.58
CA VAL A 530 35.90 26.29 8.69
C VAL A 530 37.42 26.35 8.61
N VAL A 531 38.07 26.80 9.69
CA VAL A 531 39.53 26.87 9.80
C VAL A 531 40.01 25.65 10.58
N VAL A 532 40.88 24.85 9.97
CA VAL A 532 41.36 23.57 10.53
C VAL A 532 42.88 23.62 10.69
N PRO A 533 43.40 23.45 11.92
CA PRO A 533 44.83 23.37 12.15
C PRO A 533 45.37 22.06 11.58
N CYS A 534 46.48 22.15 10.84
CA CYS A 534 47.12 21.05 10.13
C CYS A 534 48.59 20.92 10.57
N GLY A 535 49.18 19.75 10.37
CA GLY A 535 50.60 19.52 10.71
C GLY A 535 50.92 19.47 12.20
N ILE A 536 49.90 19.45 13.08
CA ILE A 536 50.07 19.14 14.51
C ILE A 536 50.20 17.62 14.65
N THR A 537 51.31 17.17 15.22
CA THR A 537 51.60 15.74 15.46
C THR A 537 51.79 15.48 16.94
N ALA A 538 51.91 14.21 17.34
CA ALA A 538 52.27 13.84 18.71
C ALA A 538 53.64 14.40 19.17
N LYS A 539 54.47 14.88 18.22
CA LYS A 539 55.79 15.46 18.48
C LYS A 539 55.79 16.99 18.53
N SER A 540 54.67 17.63 18.23
CA SER A 540 54.54 19.10 18.31
C SER A 540 54.55 19.54 19.77
N THR A 541 55.32 20.58 20.11
CA THR A 541 55.29 21.13 21.49
C THR A 541 53.98 21.84 21.77
N ASP A 542 53.65 22.02 23.05
CA ASP A 542 52.45 22.75 23.46
C ASP A 542 52.47 24.20 22.93
N GLU A 543 53.65 24.84 22.87
CA GLU A 543 53.80 26.17 22.28
C GLU A 543 53.54 26.17 20.76
N GLN A 544 54.01 25.16 20.03
CA GLN A 544 53.75 25.03 18.59
C GLN A 544 52.26 24.78 18.33
N ARG A 545 51.63 23.91 19.12
CA ARG A 545 50.19 23.65 19.05
C ARG A 545 49.39 24.92 19.34
N ALA A 546 49.73 25.63 20.41
CA ALA A 546 49.10 26.90 20.78
C ALA A 546 49.27 27.95 19.68
N THR A 547 50.46 28.07 19.09
CA THR A 547 50.72 29.03 18.00
C THR A 547 49.80 28.79 16.79
N ILE A 548 49.65 27.54 16.37
CA ILE A 548 48.81 27.19 15.21
C ILE A 548 47.32 27.35 15.55
N ASN A 549 46.89 26.90 16.72
CA ASN A 549 45.51 27.02 17.17
C ASN A 549 45.09 28.48 17.33
N ASN A 550 45.95 29.32 17.92
CA ASN A 550 45.72 30.75 18.05
C ASN A 550 45.62 31.42 16.68
N ALA A 551 46.52 31.09 15.74
CA ALA A 551 46.43 31.62 14.38
C ALA A 551 45.14 31.21 13.66
N CYS A 552 44.66 29.98 13.86
CA CYS A 552 43.37 29.52 13.33
C CYS A 552 42.19 30.29 13.94
N ASP A 553 42.20 30.49 15.25
CA ASP A 553 41.16 31.24 15.96
C ASP A 553 41.14 32.72 15.55
N GLU A 554 42.31 33.36 15.52
CA GLU A 554 42.47 34.74 15.06
C GLU A 554 41.98 34.93 13.63
N LEU A 555 42.27 33.98 12.73
CA LEU A 555 41.76 34.03 11.37
C LEU A 555 40.24 33.91 11.33
N ALA A 556 39.65 32.97 12.06
CA ALA A 556 38.20 32.84 12.14
C ALA A 556 37.55 34.12 12.70
N GLN A 557 38.11 34.70 13.75
CA GLN A 557 37.66 35.98 14.31
C GLN A 557 37.79 37.13 13.31
N LYS A 558 38.89 37.20 12.55
CA LYS A 558 39.10 38.20 11.50
C LYS A 558 38.05 38.10 10.39
N LEU A 559 37.70 36.89 9.98
CA LEU A 559 36.64 36.65 8.99
C LEU A 559 35.26 37.00 9.55
N ASN A 560 34.98 36.65 10.82
CA ASN A 560 33.74 37.03 11.51
C ASN A 560 33.58 38.57 11.60
N LYS A 561 34.64 39.31 11.93
CA LYS A 561 34.64 40.78 11.94
C LYS A 561 34.37 41.38 10.56
N ALA A 562 34.67 40.64 9.49
CA ALA A 562 34.38 41.04 8.11
C ALA A 562 32.99 40.59 7.63
N GLY A 563 32.13 40.05 8.51
CA GLY A 563 30.75 39.69 8.21
C GLY A 563 30.53 38.28 7.67
N MET A 564 31.57 37.43 7.64
CA MET A 564 31.44 36.02 7.24
C MET A 564 31.17 35.14 8.45
N ARG A 565 30.48 34.00 8.26
CA ARG A 565 30.23 33.03 9.34
C ARG A 565 31.36 32.00 9.38
N ALA A 566 32.42 32.30 10.13
CA ALA A 566 33.63 31.48 10.22
C ALA A 566 33.80 30.80 11.58
N LYS A 567 34.32 29.57 11.58
CA LYS A 567 34.58 28.78 12.79
C LYS A 567 35.94 28.11 12.74
N ALA A 568 36.72 28.17 13.82
CA ALA A 568 37.91 27.35 13.98
C ALA A 568 37.55 26.00 14.64
N ASP A 569 37.97 24.88 14.04
CA ASP A 569 37.82 23.56 14.64
C ASP A 569 39.09 23.15 15.39
N LEU A 570 39.16 23.61 16.64
CA LEU A 570 40.28 23.38 17.54
C LEU A 570 40.12 22.12 18.40
N ARG A 571 39.12 21.26 18.13
CA ARG A 571 38.89 20.05 18.94
C ARG A 571 40.13 19.17 18.95
N ASP A 572 40.64 18.87 20.13
CA ASP A 572 41.70 17.88 20.33
C ASP A 572 41.16 16.45 20.20
N GLY A 573 42.05 15.47 20.05
CA GLY A 573 41.69 14.05 19.91
C GLY A 573 41.19 13.64 18.52
N TYR A 574 40.92 14.58 17.61
CA TYR A 574 40.53 14.33 16.21
C TYR A 574 41.64 14.72 15.23
N THR A 575 41.90 13.84 14.25
CA THR A 575 42.91 14.10 13.22
C THR A 575 42.40 15.16 12.22
N PRO A 576 43.26 15.92 11.54
CA PRO A 576 42.82 16.85 10.50
C PRO A 576 41.94 16.16 9.44
N GLY A 577 42.30 14.94 9.00
CA GLY A 577 41.49 14.16 8.06
C GLY A 577 40.09 13.81 8.58
N TYR A 578 39.93 13.55 9.88
CA TYR A 578 38.60 13.38 10.49
C TYR A 578 37.81 14.68 10.40
N LYS A 579 38.43 15.82 10.76
CA LYS A 579 37.79 17.13 10.73
C LYS A 579 37.38 17.50 9.30
N PHE A 580 38.22 17.21 8.31
CA PHE A 580 37.91 17.43 6.89
C PHE A 580 36.62 16.72 6.50
N ASN A 581 36.53 15.42 6.78
CA ASN A 581 35.35 14.63 6.45
C ASN A 581 34.10 15.09 7.23
N ASP A 582 34.22 15.40 8.52
CA ASP A 582 33.10 15.89 9.35
C ASP A 582 32.49 17.18 8.76
N TRP A 583 33.33 18.14 8.36
CA TRP A 583 32.85 19.41 7.79
C TRP A 583 32.45 19.31 6.32
N GLU A 584 33.09 18.44 5.53
CA GLU A 584 32.68 18.12 4.16
C GLU A 584 31.29 17.47 4.16
N GLN A 585 31.05 16.51 5.04
CA GLN A 585 29.76 15.85 5.19
C GLN A 585 28.64 16.82 5.60
N LYS A 586 28.97 17.78 6.48
CA LYS A 586 28.09 18.88 6.87
C LYS A 586 27.94 19.98 5.82
N GLY A 587 28.69 19.91 4.73
CA GLY A 587 28.55 20.79 3.58
C GLY A 587 29.04 22.22 3.79
N VAL A 588 29.99 22.44 4.70
CA VAL A 588 30.62 23.77 4.87
C VAL A 588 31.25 24.20 3.54
N PRO A 589 30.88 25.36 2.96
CA PRO A 589 31.31 25.75 1.61
C PRO A 589 32.81 25.82 1.42
N LEU A 590 33.54 26.32 2.43
CA LEU A 590 34.98 26.55 2.32
C LEU A 590 35.71 26.08 3.57
N ARG A 591 36.78 25.30 3.38
CA ARG A 591 37.74 24.96 4.44
C ARG A 591 39.05 25.71 4.24
N LEU A 592 39.62 26.24 5.31
CA LEU A 592 40.96 26.81 5.37
C LEU A 592 41.86 25.90 6.19
N GLU A 593 42.96 25.45 5.59
CA GLU A 593 43.95 24.59 6.21
C GLU A 593 45.18 25.46 6.58
N ILE A 594 45.59 25.42 7.85
CA ILE A 594 46.76 26.18 8.35
C ILE A 594 47.71 25.21 9.03
N GLY A 595 48.90 25.02 8.46
CA GLY A 595 50.01 24.33 9.12
C GLY A 595 51.22 25.23 9.39
N PRO A 596 52.28 24.67 10.01
CA PRO A 596 53.52 25.40 10.29
C PRO A 596 54.14 26.05 9.05
N ASN A 597 54.10 25.35 7.92
CA ASN A 597 54.64 25.84 6.65
C ASN A 597 53.80 26.96 6.04
N ASP A 598 52.51 27.00 6.34
CA ASP A 598 51.61 28.06 5.85
C ASP A 598 51.80 29.33 6.67
N LEU A 599 52.00 29.21 7.99
CA LEU A 599 52.34 30.33 8.86
C LEU A 599 53.69 30.96 8.50
N SER A 600 54.71 30.15 8.19
CA SER A 600 56.02 30.68 7.77
C SER A 600 55.95 31.40 6.42
N LYS A 601 55.05 30.98 5.53
CA LYS A 601 54.79 31.61 4.23
C LYS A 601 53.72 32.70 4.27
N GLN A 602 53.13 32.98 5.44
CA GLN A 602 52.01 33.92 5.60
C GLN A 602 50.83 33.64 4.65
N GLN A 603 50.45 32.36 4.52
CA GLN A 603 49.38 31.89 3.64
C GLN A 603 48.44 30.90 4.36
N THR A 604 47.38 30.46 3.67
CA THR A 604 46.54 29.30 4.02
C THR A 604 46.11 28.57 2.75
N VAL A 605 45.78 27.29 2.85
CA VAL A 605 45.19 26.54 1.74
C VAL A 605 43.68 26.56 1.85
N THR A 606 43.03 27.12 0.84
CA THR A 606 41.57 27.05 0.65
C THR A 606 41.19 25.72 0.01
N VAL A 607 40.10 25.11 0.46
CA VAL A 607 39.49 23.94 -0.17
C VAL A 607 37.99 24.17 -0.34
N ARG A 608 37.54 24.22 -1.59
CA ARG A 608 36.12 24.40 -1.96
C ARG A 608 35.36 23.09 -1.79
N ARG A 609 34.16 23.14 -1.20
CA ARG A 609 33.31 21.95 -1.00
C ARG A 609 32.62 21.47 -2.26
N ASP A 610 32.23 22.39 -3.15
CA ASP A 610 31.40 22.10 -4.31
C ASP A 610 32.15 21.40 -5.46
N ASN A 611 33.48 21.50 -5.51
CA ASN A 611 34.33 20.92 -6.55
C ASN A 611 35.67 20.34 -6.05
N GLY A 612 36.00 20.51 -4.76
CA GLY A 612 37.26 20.02 -4.17
C GLY A 612 38.51 20.83 -4.52
N ALA A 613 38.39 21.96 -5.22
CA ALA A 613 39.54 22.75 -5.68
C ALA A 613 40.35 23.30 -4.50
N LYS A 614 41.68 23.20 -4.61
CA LYS A 614 42.63 23.65 -3.58
C LYS A 614 43.52 24.76 -4.09
N ASN A 615 43.57 25.90 -3.39
CA ASN A 615 44.42 27.03 -3.74
C ASN A 615 45.13 27.61 -2.51
N ALA A 616 46.41 27.92 -2.64
CA ALA A 616 47.14 28.68 -1.63
C ALA A 616 46.79 30.17 -1.75
N VAL A 617 46.38 30.80 -0.65
CA VAL A 617 46.02 32.23 -0.59
C VAL A 617 46.77 32.93 0.53
N SER A 618 47.17 34.17 0.29
CA SER A 618 47.88 35.01 1.27
C SER A 618 46.98 35.38 2.46
N LEU A 619 47.54 35.39 3.68
CA LEU A 619 46.86 35.88 4.88
C LEU A 619 46.70 37.41 4.89
N ASN A 620 47.55 38.12 4.14
CA ASN A 620 47.40 39.54 3.86
C ASN A 620 46.23 39.75 2.90
N GLY A 621 45.26 40.59 3.26
CA GLY A 621 44.07 40.84 2.45
C GLY A 621 43.11 39.63 2.33
N ILE A 622 43.16 38.69 3.28
CA ILE A 622 42.39 37.44 3.18
C ILE A 622 40.86 37.65 3.17
N ALA A 623 40.32 38.60 3.94
CA ALA A 623 38.87 38.75 4.06
C ALA A 623 38.16 39.08 2.72
N PRO A 624 38.60 40.07 1.93
CA PRO A 624 38.06 40.29 0.58
C PRO A 624 38.20 39.08 -0.34
N THR A 625 39.34 38.37 -0.27
CA THR A 625 39.59 37.18 -1.08
C THR A 625 38.60 36.06 -0.78
N ILE A 626 38.36 35.77 0.51
CA ILE A 626 37.40 34.75 0.94
C ILE A 626 35.97 35.17 0.63
N SER A 627 35.62 36.45 0.78
CA SER A 627 34.30 36.97 0.41
C SER A 627 34.03 36.81 -1.09
N ALA A 628 35.00 37.14 -1.95
CA ALA A 628 34.90 36.93 -3.39
C ALA A 628 34.74 35.44 -3.74
N LEU A 629 35.50 34.57 -3.08
CA LEU A 629 35.43 33.12 -3.30
C LEU A 629 34.08 32.53 -2.88
N LEU A 630 33.48 32.98 -1.78
CA LEU A 630 32.13 32.55 -1.38
C LEU A 630 31.07 33.00 -2.41
N ASN A 631 31.22 34.19 -3.00
CA ASN A 631 30.33 34.64 -4.09
C ASN A 631 30.52 33.81 -5.37
N GLU A 632 31.77 33.47 -5.69
CA GLU A 632 32.10 32.58 -6.81
C GLU A 632 31.48 31.18 -6.62
N ILE A 633 31.62 30.58 -5.43
CA ILE A 633 30.99 29.29 -5.11
C ILE A 633 29.46 29.35 -5.31
N GLN A 634 28.79 30.40 -4.82
CA GLN A 634 27.35 30.57 -5.01
C GLN A 634 26.98 30.63 -6.51
N ALA A 635 27.72 31.41 -7.30
CA ALA A 635 27.49 31.57 -8.73
C ALA A 635 27.73 30.27 -9.51
N ASP A 636 28.82 29.57 -9.22
CA ASP A 636 29.17 28.29 -9.85
C ASP A 636 28.15 27.20 -9.53
N MET A 637 27.70 27.12 -8.28
CA MET A 637 26.64 26.19 -7.86
C MET A 637 25.34 26.43 -8.64
N PHE A 638 24.93 27.70 -8.78
CA PHE A 638 23.74 28.06 -9.55
C PHE A 638 23.90 27.73 -11.03
N ALA A 639 25.03 28.14 -11.64
CA ALA A 639 25.30 27.90 -13.06
C ALA A 639 25.32 26.41 -13.40
N ARG A 640 25.91 25.57 -12.55
CA ARG A 640 25.92 24.12 -12.68
C ARG A 640 24.50 23.54 -12.57
N ALA A 641 23.76 23.92 -11.54
CA ALA A 641 22.38 23.45 -11.34
C ALA A 641 21.48 23.87 -12.51
N LYS A 642 21.63 25.10 -13.00
CA LYS A 642 20.90 25.64 -14.15
C LYS A 642 21.24 24.88 -15.44
N THR A 643 22.51 24.64 -15.71
CA THR A 643 22.94 23.84 -16.87
C THR A 643 22.34 22.44 -16.83
N ASN A 644 22.34 21.80 -15.65
CA ASN A 644 21.75 20.48 -15.49
C ASN A 644 20.23 20.47 -15.68
N TYR A 645 19.51 21.48 -15.18
CA TYR A 645 18.06 21.59 -15.41
C TYR A 645 17.76 21.89 -16.88
N ASP A 646 18.47 22.84 -17.50
CA ASP A 646 18.28 23.20 -18.90
C ASP A 646 18.55 22.02 -19.85
N ALA A 647 19.51 21.14 -19.54
CA ALA A 647 19.78 19.93 -20.31
C ALA A 647 18.64 18.90 -20.27
N CYS A 648 17.80 18.92 -19.23
CA CYS A 648 16.65 18.04 -19.11
C CYS A 648 15.43 18.57 -19.86
N LEU A 649 15.39 19.86 -20.20
CA LEU A 649 14.26 20.49 -20.91
C LEU A 649 14.33 20.19 -22.42
N LYS A 650 13.25 19.65 -22.97
CA LYS A 650 13.14 19.41 -24.42
C LYS A 650 11.81 19.91 -24.96
N VAL A 651 11.86 20.67 -26.05
CA VAL A 651 10.67 21.05 -26.80
C VAL A 651 10.23 19.85 -27.64
N ILE A 652 8.98 19.43 -27.48
CA ILE A 652 8.41 18.27 -28.17
C ILE A 652 7.11 18.67 -28.87
N THR A 653 7.06 18.41 -30.17
CA THR A 653 5.89 18.70 -31.03
C THR A 653 5.22 17.43 -31.58
N ASN A 654 5.80 16.25 -31.32
CA ASN A 654 5.20 14.96 -31.66
C ASN A 654 4.97 14.14 -30.39
N TRP A 655 3.81 13.48 -30.28
CA TRP A 655 3.47 12.69 -29.10
C TRP A 655 4.45 11.52 -28.86
N ASP A 656 4.92 10.90 -29.94
CA ASP A 656 5.78 9.70 -29.85
C ASP A 656 7.11 9.97 -29.14
N ASP A 657 7.55 11.22 -29.07
CA ASP A 657 8.78 11.63 -28.39
C ASP A 657 8.57 11.94 -26.90
N VAL A 658 7.32 12.09 -26.43
CA VAL A 658 6.98 12.51 -25.05
C VAL A 658 7.44 11.46 -24.04
N VAL A 659 7.00 10.21 -24.20
CA VAL A 659 7.31 9.12 -23.26
C VAL A 659 8.81 8.80 -23.23
N PRO A 660 9.50 8.62 -24.37
CA PRO A 660 10.95 8.36 -24.36
C PRO A 660 11.77 9.44 -23.65
N HIS A 661 11.37 10.71 -23.76
CA HIS A 661 12.08 11.79 -23.06
C HIS A 661 11.81 11.79 -21.55
N LEU A 662 10.58 11.49 -21.13
CA LEU A 662 10.22 11.35 -19.72
C LEU A 662 10.95 10.17 -19.06
N ASP A 663 11.01 9.02 -19.74
CA ASP A 663 11.72 7.82 -19.27
C ASP A 663 13.22 8.08 -19.12
N ASN A 664 13.78 8.94 -19.96
CA ASN A 664 15.16 9.43 -19.82
C ASN A 664 15.30 10.57 -18.80
N LYS A 665 14.39 10.67 -17.82
CA LYS A 665 14.40 11.67 -16.74
C LYS A 665 14.41 13.11 -17.25
N GLY A 666 13.70 13.36 -18.35
CA GLY A 666 13.57 14.68 -18.96
C GLY A 666 12.32 15.44 -18.52
N VAL A 667 12.27 16.73 -18.86
CA VAL A 667 11.10 17.60 -18.74
C VAL A 667 10.63 18.00 -20.14
N VAL A 668 9.35 17.79 -20.41
CA VAL A 668 8.74 18.08 -21.70
C VAL A 668 8.16 19.48 -21.71
N VAL A 669 8.53 20.26 -22.73
CA VAL A 669 7.88 21.52 -23.08
C VAL A 669 7.15 21.28 -24.41
N MET A 670 5.83 21.46 -24.46
CA MET A 670 5.06 21.18 -25.67
C MET A 670 3.92 22.19 -25.87
N PRO A 671 3.54 22.49 -27.12
CA PRO A 671 2.31 23.23 -27.40
C PRO A 671 1.10 22.48 -26.81
N TRP A 672 0.29 23.13 -25.99
CA TRP A 672 -0.83 22.47 -25.30
C TRP A 672 -2.13 23.26 -25.50
N CYS A 673 -3.27 22.56 -25.48
CA CYS A 673 -4.59 23.16 -25.74
C CYS A 673 -5.31 23.65 -24.48
N GLU A 674 -4.72 23.47 -23.28
CA GLU A 674 -5.25 23.91 -21.98
C GLU A 674 -6.62 23.33 -21.60
N VAL A 675 -6.96 22.16 -22.14
CA VAL A 675 -8.24 21.50 -21.82
C VAL A 675 -8.00 20.35 -20.85
N GLU A 676 -8.80 20.27 -19.77
CA GLU A 676 -8.64 19.29 -18.70
C GLU A 676 -8.70 17.85 -19.19
N GLU A 677 -9.59 17.51 -20.13
CA GLU A 677 -9.64 16.15 -20.68
C GLU A 677 -8.34 15.79 -21.43
N CYS A 678 -7.69 16.78 -22.05
CA CYS A 678 -6.39 16.57 -22.67
C CYS A 678 -5.29 16.37 -21.63
N GLU A 679 -5.38 17.03 -20.47
CA GLU A 679 -4.44 16.82 -19.36
C GLU A 679 -4.56 15.40 -18.79
N ASP A 680 -5.79 14.91 -18.65
CA ASP A 680 -6.08 13.54 -18.23
C ASP A 680 -5.57 12.50 -19.22
N ASP A 681 -5.82 12.72 -20.51
CA ASP A 681 -5.30 11.86 -21.58
C ASP A 681 -3.77 11.82 -21.58
N ILE A 682 -3.10 12.97 -21.40
CA ILE A 682 -1.64 13.03 -21.28
C ILE A 682 -1.17 12.18 -20.09
N LYS A 683 -1.80 12.35 -18.92
CA LYS A 683 -1.46 11.61 -17.71
C LYS A 683 -1.67 10.11 -17.87
N GLU A 684 -2.76 9.70 -18.50
CA GLU A 684 -3.05 8.29 -18.73
C GLU A 684 -2.09 7.66 -19.74
N ARG A 685 -1.92 8.27 -20.92
CA ARG A 685 -1.07 7.73 -21.99
C ARG A 685 0.41 7.72 -21.63
N SER A 686 0.88 8.72 -20.88
CA SER A 686 2.26 8.73 -20.39
C SER A 686 2.51 7.72 -19.27
N GLY A 687 1.46 7.19 -18.63
CA GLY A 687 1.60 6.23 -17.54
C GLY A 687 1.43 4.76 -17.89
N ARG A 688 1.30 4.44 -19.18
CA ARG A 688 1.26 3.06 -19.69
C ARG A 688 2.65 2.49 -20.03
N ALA A 689 3.73 3.22 -19.73
CA ALA A 689 5.10 2.80 -19.96
C ALA A 689 5.63 1.82 -18.89
N SER A 690 6.51 0.92 -19.32
CA SER A 690 6.98 -0.28 -18.62
C SER A 690 8.17 -0.02 -17.67
N GLU A 691 7.93 0.61 -16.51
CA GLU A 691 8.89 0.59 -15.40
C GLU A 691 8.27 0.04 -14.09
N PRO A 692 9.05 -0.66 -13.25
CA PRO A 692 8.60 -1.09 -11.93
C PRO A 692 8.27 0.11 -11.03
N GLN A 693 7.04 0.11 -10.52
CA GLN A 693 6.48 1.20 -9.73
C GLN A 693 7.15 1.32 -8.34
N ASP A 694 7.69 2.49 -8.00
CA ASP A 694 8.15 2.81 -6.64
C ASP A 694 6.95 2.92 -5.69
N GLU A 695 6.76 1.91 -4.83
CA GLU A 695 5.73 1.85 -3.78
C GLU A 695 5.71 3.10 -2.86
N ARG A 696 6.78 3.90 -2.84
CA ARG A 696 6.93 5.06 -1.94
C ARG A 696 6.61 6.43 -2.54
N ALA A 697 6.33 6.54 -3.84
CA ALA A 697 6.01 7.82 -4.48
C ALA A 697 4.91 7.70 -5.56
N PRO A 698 3.71 8.30 -5.38
CA PRO A 698 2.68 8.23 -6.42
C PRO A 698 2.93 9.27 -7.52
N SER A 699 3.25 8.80 -8.72
CA SER A 699 2.54 9.14 -9.96
C SER A 699 3.05 8.21 -11.06
N ALA A 700 2.18 7.40 -11.65
CA ALA A 700 2.51 6.60 -12.83
C ALA A 700 2.31 7.40 -14.13
N GLY A 701 1.66 8.57 -14.13
CA GLY A 701 1.50 9.43 -15.32
C GLY A 701 2.17 10.79 -15.16
N ALA A 702 2.64 11.38 -16.26
CA ALA A 702 3.11 12.76 -16.29
C ALA A 702 1.96 13.74 -16.00
N LYS A 703 2.29 14.90 -15.46
CA LYS A 703 1.33 15.96 -15.13
C LYS A 703 1.82 17.30 -15.64
N SER A 704 0.91 18.25 -15.82
CA SER A 704 1.32 19.63 -16.10
C SER A 704 2.06 20.22 -14.88
N LEU A 705 3.21 20.85 -15.12
CA LEU A 705 3.97 21.56 -14.09
C LEU A 705 3.50 23.02 -14.02
N CYS A 706 3.75 23.78 -15.09
CA CYS A 706 3.23 25.12 -15.29
C CYS A 706 3.27 25.50 -16.77
N ILE A 707 2.54 26.57 -17.12
CA ILE A 707 2.67 27.32 -18.36
C ILE A 707 3.71 28.43 -18.09
N PRO A 708 4.95 28.35 -18.62
CA PRO A 708 6.01 29.30 -18.30
C PRO A 708 5.69 30.73 -18.74
N PHE A 709 6.15 31.76 -18.03
CA PHE A 709 5.97 33.15 -18.52
C PHE A 709 6.86 33.49 -19.71
N ASP A 710 8.07 32.96 -19.74
CA ASP A 710 8.99 33.14 -20.86
C ASP A 710 8.63 32.19 -22.00
N GLN A 711 7.53 32.49 -22.67
CA GLN A 711 7.08 31.74 -23.86
C GLN A 711 8.00 31.97 -25.06
N GLY A 712 8.69 33.12 -25.13
CA GLY A 712 9.58 33.48 -26.24
C GLY A 712 10.76 32.51 -26.42
N ARG A 713 11.20 31.86 -25.33
CA ARG A 713 12.24 30.84 -25.33
C ARG A 713 11.91 29.58 -26.13
N TRP A 714 10.63 29.27 -26.37
CA TRP A 714 10.18 27.94 -26.82
C TRP A 714 9.65 27.89 -28.26
N GLY A 715 9.85 28.96 -29.03
CA GLY A 715 9.33 29.09 -30.40
C GLY A 715 7.92 29.67 -30.46
N LYS A 716 7.50 30.12 -31.64
CA LYS A 716 6.19 30.78 -31.83
C LYS A 716 5.07 29.75 -31.93
N ILE A 717 4.02 29.92 -31.13
CA ILE A 717 2.73 29.24 -31.31
C ILE A 717 1.88 30.07 -32.28
N VAL A 718 1.55 29.50 -33.44
CA VAL A 718 0.75 30.15 -34.48
C VAL A 718 -0.69 29.64 -34.38
N ALA A 719 -1.63 30.56 -34.15
CA ALA A 719 -3.05 30.21 -34.01
C ALA A 719 -3.58 29.58 -35.31
N GLY A 720 -4.20 28.40 -35.19
CA GLY A 720 -4.75 27.66 -36.33
C GLY A 720 -3.76 26.76 -37.08
N GLU A 721 -2.45 26.94 -36.88
CA GLU A 721 -1.41 26.12 -37.50
C GLU A 721 -0.73 25.18 -36.48
N THR A 722 -0.43 25.68 -35.29
CA THR A 722 0.19 24.88 -34.23
C THR A 722 -0.87 24.01 -33.55
N LYS A 723 -0.61 22.71 -33.49
CA LYS A 723 -1.51 21.70 -32.90
C LYS A 723 -0.93 21.15 -31.61
N CYS A 724 -1.82 20.73 -30.71
CA CYS A 724 -1.48 20.06 -29.47
C CYS A 724 -1.02 18.65 -29.82
N PRO A 725 0.21 18.24 -29.51
CA PRO A 725 0.70 16.91 -29.85
C PRO A 725 -0.16 15.78 -29.26
N ALA A 726 -0.77 16.00 -28.09
CA ALA A 726 -1.63 15.03 -27.43
C ALA A 726 -3.01 14.89 -28.08
N SER A 727 -3.74 16.00 -28.30
CA SER A 727 -5.15 15.97 -28.74
C SER A 727 -5.39 16.37 -30.19
N GLN A 728 -4.37 16.84 -30.90
CA GLN A 728 -4.43 17.40 -32.26
C GLN A 728 -5.35 18.64 -32.40
N ARG A 729 -5.84 19.20 -31.28
CA ARG A 729 -6.59 20.47 -31.23
C ARG A 729 -5.64 21.65 -31.48
N ASN A 730 -6.14 22.75 -32.04
CA ASN A 730 -5.35 23.97 -32.24
C ASN A 730 -4.92 24.59 -30.89
N THR A 731 -3.66 25.02 -30.76
CA THR A 731 -3.04 25.41 -29.47
C THR A 731 -3.25 26.87 -29.06
N LEU A 732 -4.25 27.56 -29.60
CA LEU A 732 -4.61 28.91 -29.18
C LEU A 732 -6.12 29.12 -29.31
N ARG A 733 -6.82 29.24 -28.16
CA ARG A 733 -8.02 30.07 -28.06
C ARG A 733 -7.57 31.51 -27.87
N ALA A 734 -7.38 32.25 -28.97
CA ALA A 734 -7.26 33.71 -28.89
C ALA A 734 -8.48 34.36 -29.55
N ALA A 735 -9.11 35.26 -28.79
CA ALA A 735 -10.17 36.21 -29.16
C ALA A 735 -11.62 35.69 -29.26
N GLN A 736 -12.33 35.67 -28.12
CA GLN A 736 -13.67 36.27 -27.91
C GLN A 736 -14.30 35.75 -26.60
N ARG A 737 -13.97 36.39 -25.47
CA ARG A 737 -14.86 36.43 -24.30
C ARG A 737 -15.08 37.88 -23.89
N LEU A 738 -15.81 38.58 -24.75
CA LEU A 738 -16.44 39.86 -24.47
C LEU A 738 -17.65 39.97 -25.40
N ARG A 739 -18.82 39.57 -24.88
CA ARG A 739 -20.11 40.26 -25.03
C ARG A 739 -21.21 39.40 -24.42
N TRP A 740 -21.89 40.00 -23.44
CA TRP A 740 -23.22 39.62 -23.00
C TRP A 740 -24.17 39.54 -24.20
N THR A 741 -24.92 38.46 -24.30
CA THR A 741 -26.28 38.48 -24.85
C THR A 741 -27.02 37.25 -24.33
N ALA A 742 -28.17 37.50 -23.70
CA ALA A 742 -29.11 36.48 -23.31
C ALA A 742 -29.61 35.72 -24.56
N THR A 743 -29.60 34.39 -24.53
CA THR A 743 -30.57 33.55 -25.26
C THR A 743 -30.55 32.11 -24.72
N ARG A 744 -31.72 31.48 -24.79
CA ARG A 744 -32.10 30.19 -24.20
C ARG A 744 -31.57 28.99 -25.00
N HIS A 745 -31.16 27.96 -24.24
CA HIS A 745 -31.25 26.49 -24.44
C HIS A 745 -30.58 25.82 -25.65
N TYR A 746 -29.75 24.80 -25.37
CA TYR A 746 -29.94 23.41 -25.83
C TYR A 746 -29.38 22.44 -24.78
N ALA A 747 -30.26 21.69 -24.12
CA ALA A 747 -29.93 20.45 -23.44
C ALA A 747 -29.98 19.32 -24.48
N THR A 748 -28.97 18.47 -24.51
CA THR A 748 -29.03 17.18 -25.22
C THR A 748 -29.67 16.14 -24.29
N PRO A 749 -30.46 15.17 -24.82
CA PRO A 749 -30.99 14.08 -24.00
C PRO A 749 -29.84 13.35 -23.33
N SER A 750 -29.98 13.01 -22.05
CA SER A 750 -29.08 12.07 -21.39
C SER A 750 -29.10 10.77 -22.20
N GLU A 751 -27.95 10.33 -22.72
CA GLU A 751 -27.84 8.99 -23.29
C GLU A 751 -28.36 7.95 -22.26
N PRO A 752 -29.16 6.96 -22.69
CA PRO A 752 -29.75 5.96 -21.79
C PRO A 752 -28.64 5.21 -21.05
N TYR A 753 -28.92 4.79 -19.82
CA TYR A 753 -27.95 4.01 -19.04
C TYR A 753 -27.64 2.69 -19.76
N GLU A 754 -26.40 2.24 -19.64
CA GLU A 754 -26.00 0.96 -20.25
C GLU A 754 -26.36 -0.22 -19.36
N VAL A 755 -26.37 0.01 -18.04
CA VAL A 755 -26.82 -0.96 -17.05
C VAL A 755 -27.49 -0.28 -15.86
N VAL A 756 -28.63 -0.83 -15.44
CA VAL A 756 -29.26 -0.52 -14.15
C VAL A 756 -29.18 -1.75 -13.26
N VAL A 757 -28.71 -1.57 -12.03
CA VAL A 757 -28.67 -2.64 -11.03
C VAL A 757 -29.76 -2.39 -10.00
N ILE A 758 -30.68 -3.34 -9.85
CA ILE A 758 -31.77 -3.29 -8.87
C ILE A 758 -31.34 -4.07 -7.64
N GLY A 759 -30.94 -3.36 -6.58
CA GLY A 759 -30.50 -3.91 -5.31
C GLY A 759 -29.28 -3.17 -4.74
N GLY A 760 -29.40 -2.69 -3.50
CA GLY A 760 -28.31 -2.00 -2.77
C GLY A 760 -27.46 -2.91 -1.88
N GLY A 761 -27.66 -4.23 -1.94
CA GLY A 761 -26.90 -5.21 -1.16
C GLY A 761 -25.52 -5.53 -1.78
N PRO A 762 -24.71 -6.39 -1.13
CA PRO A 762 -23.40 -6.87 -1.58
C PRO A 762 -23.26 -7.10 -3.09
N GLY A 763 -24.06 -8.01 -3.66
CA GLY A 763 -24.00 -8.27 -5.10
C GLY A 763 -24.37 -7.07 -5.97
N GLY A 764 -25.34 -6.25 -5.52
CA GLY A 764 -25.84 -5.12 -6.30
C GLY A 764 -24.89 -3.92 -6.33
N TYR A 765 -24.33 -3.53 -5.18
CA TYR A 765 -23.36 -2.43 -5.16
C TYR A 765 -22.04 -2.82 -5.83
N VAL A 766 -21.57 -4.07 -5.65
CA VAL A 766 -20.37 -4.58 -6.33
C VAL A 766 -20.58 -4.63 -7.84
N ALA A 767 -21.72 -5.14 -8.32
CA ALA A 767 -22.04 -5.14 -9.74
C ALA A 767 -22.07 -3.72 -10.33
N ALA A 768 -22.70 -2.76 -9.63
CA ALA A 768 -22.78 -1.38 -10.12
C ALA A 768 -21.39 -0.70 -10.20
N ILE A 769 -20.54 -0.90 -9.18
CA ILE A 769 -19.16 -0.39 -9.17
C ILE A 769 -18.32 -1.06 -10.26
N LYS A 770 -18.38 -2.39 -10.37
CA LYS A 770 -17.63 -3.12 -11.41
C LYS A 770 -18.05 -2.67 -12.81
N ALA A 771 -19.34 -2.41 -13.03
CA ALA A 771 -19.83 -1.92 -14.31
C ALA A 771 -19.21 -0.56 -14.66
N ALA A 772 -19.16 0.36 -13.71
CA ALA A 772 -18.51 1.66 -13.90
C ALA A 772 -16.99 1.52 -14.12
N GLN A 773 -16.31 0.63 -13.38
CA GLN A 773 -14.88 0.35 -13.57
C GLN A 773 -14.55 -0.23 -14.96
N LEU A 774 -15.49 -0.96 -15.58
CA LEU A 774 -15.37 -1.45 -16.96
C LEU A 774 -15.88 -0.43 -18.00
N GLY A 775 -16.14 0.81 -17.59
CA GLY A 775 -16.54 1.92 -18.46
C GLY A 775 -17.98 1.85 -18.95
N LEU A 776 -18.87 1.13 -18.26
CA LEU A 776 -20.31 1.17 -18.54
C LEU A 776 -20.96 2.30 -17.74
N LYS A 777 -21.86 3.06 -18.38
CA LYS A 777 -22.70 4.04 -17.66
C LYS A 777 -23.70 3.30 -16.76
N ALA A 778 -23.36 3.17 -15.48
CA ALA A 778 -24.09 2.36 -14.50
C ALA A 778 -24.92 3.22 -13.54
N ARG A 779 -26.11 2.72 -13.20
CA ARG A 779 -26.99 3.30 -12.18
C ARG A 779 -27.47 2.19 -11.24
N ASN A 780 -27.44 2.43 -9.93
CA ASN A 780 -27.95 1.51 -8.92
C ASN A 780 -29.24 2.07 -8.31
N SER A 781 -30.26 1.24 -8.17
CA SER A 781 -31.50 1.58 -7.47
C SER A 781 -31.78 0.58 -6.35
N THR A 782 -32.29 1.03 -5.21
CA THR A 782 -32.73 0.11 -4.15
C THR A 782 -34.05 -0.57 -4.51
N SER A 783 -34.37 -1.65 -3.80
CA SER A 783 -35.64 -2.36 -3.94
C SER A 783 -36.09 -2.83 -2.56
N PHE A 784 -36.18 -1.91 -1.59
CA PHE A 784 -36.81 -2.15 -0.28
C PHE A 784 -37.76 -0.98 0.00
N ALA A 785 -39.01 -1.28 0.36
CA ALA A 785 -40.03 -0.27 0.69
C ALA A 785 -39.84 0.39 2.07
N SER A 786 -38.91 -0.09 2.90
CA SER A 786 -38.62 0.47 4.22
C SER A 786 -37.13 0.72 4.40
N ASN A 787 -36.78 1.70 5.23
CA ASN A 787 -35.44 1.97 5.77
C ASN A 787 -34.82 0.80 6.56
N ASN A 788 -35.34 -0.43 6.40
CA ASN A 788 -34.71 -1.62 6.92
C ASN A 788 -33.29 -1.67 6.35
N LYS A 789 -32.31 -1.79 7.25
CA LYS A 789 -30.87 -1.82 7.00
C LYS A 789 -30.31 -3.26 6.91
N PRO A 790 -31.01 -4.30 6.40
CA PRO A 790 -30.63 -5.69 6.64
C PRO A 790 -29.31 -6.08 5.98
N SER A 791 -28.84 -5.35 4.96
CA SER A 791 -27.50 -5.54 4.37
C SER A 791 -26.38 -5.02 5.28
N ALA A 792 -26.56 -3.86 5.88
CA ALA A 792 -25.59 -3.24 6.79
C ALA A 792 -25.66 -3.81 8.21
N ASP A 793 -26.84 -4.21 8.70
CA ASP A 793 -26.98 -5.03 9.91
C ASP A 793 -26.34 -6.41 9.72
N ARG A 794 -26.38 -7.00 8.50
CA ARG A 794 -25.67 -8.24 8.18
C ARG A 794 -24.14 -8.02 8.15
N LEU A 795 -23.65 -6.95 7.54
CA LEU A 795 -22.21 -6.64 7.49
C LEU A 795 -21.66 -6.31 8.89
N TYR A 796 -22.42 -5.54 9.69
CA TYR A 796 -22.12 -5.28 11.09
C TYR A 796 -22.14 -6.54 11.95
N ARG A 797 -23.13 -7.42 11.76
CA ARG A 797 -23.23 -8.73 12.43
C ARG A 797 -21.95 -9.54 12.21
N LYS A 798 -21.52 -9.67 10.96
CA LYS A 798 -20.28 -10.38 10.59
C LYS A 798 -19.03 -9.74 11.22
N ALA A 799 -18.91 -8.41 11.14
CA ALA A 799 -17.75 -7.68 11.66
C ALA A 799 -17.65 -7.64 13.20
N ARG A 800 -18.77 -7.54 13.93
CA ARG A 800 -18.77 -7.44 15.40
C ARG A 800 -18.80 -8.79 16.11
N LEU A 801 -19.43 -9.82 15.52
CA LEU A 801 -19.32 -11.19 16.04
C LEU A 801 -17.88 -11.69 16.00
N SER A 802 -17.14 -11.37 14.92
CA SER A 802 -15.70 -11.66 14.81
C SER A 802 -14.84 -10.82 15.78
N ARG A 803 -15.15 -9.52 15.98
CA ARG A 803 -14.44 -8.65 16.95
C ARG A 803 -14.70 -8.96 18.42
N ARG A 804 -15.75 -9.72 18.77
CA ARG A 804 -16.00 -10.17 20.16
C ARG A 804 -15.05 -11.30 20.61
N ASN A 805 -14.09 -11.70 19.77
CA ASN A 805 -12.93 -12.54 20.14
C ASN A 805 -11.81 -11.76 20.88
N MET A 806 -12.00 -10.48 21.24
CA MET A 806 -11.23 -9.92 22.36
C MET A 806 -11.78 -10.48 23.66
N PRO A 807 -10.96 -10.96 24.60
CA PRO A 807 -11.43 -11.61 25.80
C PRO A 807 -12.18 -10.57 26.65
N GLN A 808 -13.51 -10.52 26.56
CA GLN A 808 -14.35 -9.89 27.58
C GLN A 808 -14.34 -10.80 28.81
N ARG A 809 -13.19 -10.82 29.48
CA ARG A 809 -12.88 -11.48 30.76
C ARG A 809 -13.62 -10.85 31.95
N GLY A 810 -14.79 -10.23 31.75
CA GLY A 810 -15.41 -9.43 32.80
C GLY A 810 -16.91 -9.18 32.71
N MET A 811 -17.69 -9.85 31.86
CA MET A 811 -19.14 -9.66 31.86
C MET A 811 -19.86 -10.98 32.13
N HIS A 812 -20.04 -11.30 33.41
CA HIS A 812 -21.27 -11.87 34.01
C HIS A 812 -21.07 -12.20 35.50
N PRO A 813 -21.87 -11.63 36.41
CA PRO A 813 -22.23 -12.27 37.66
C PRO A 813 -23.47 -13.14 37.42
N VAL A 814 -23.28 -14.38 36.98
CA VAL A 814 -24.31 -15.42 37.09
C VAL A 814 -23.62 -16.64 37.68
N GLU A 815 -24.00 -17.00 38.92
CA GLU A 815 -23.34 -17.98 39.79
C GLU A 815 -23.14 -19.38 39.17
N GLY A 816 -23.76 -19.67 38.01
CA GLY A 816 -23.61 -20.93 37.28
C GLY A 816 -22.54 -20.98 36.18
N HIS A 817 -21.94 -19.85 35.76
CA HIS A 817 -21.00 -19.79 34.64
C HIS A 817 -19.52 -19.61 35.06
N ALA A 818 -19.24 -19.52 36.36
CA ALA A 818 -17.93 -19.14 36.90
C ALA A 818 -16.88 -20.28 36.94
N GLN A 819 -17.20 -21.51 36.54
CA GLN A 819 -16.34 -22.68 36.83
C GLN A 819 -15.52 -23.24 35.66
N GLN A 820 -15.56 -22.68 34.45
CA GLN A 820 -14.81 -23.24 33.30
C GLN A 820 -13.92 -22.28 32.51
N LEU A 821 -13.77 -21.02 32.94
CA LEU A 821 -12.71 -20.13 32.46
C LEU A 821 -11.64 -19.99 33.56
N ALA A 822 -10.40 -20.38 33.26
CA ALA A 822 -9.29 -20.31 34.22
C ALA A 822 -9.06 -18.87 34.73
N PRO A 823 -8.62 -18.70 35.98
CA PRO A 823 -9.05 -17.61 36.84
C PRO A 823 -8.20 -16.35 36.64
N LEU A 824 -8.82 -15.29 36.13
CA LEU A 824 -8.47 -13.95 36.60
C LEU A 824 -9.40 -13.63 37.78
N PRO A 825 -8.95 -12.82 38.75
CA PRO A 825 -9.79 -12.44 39.87
C PRO A 825 -11.10 -11.83 39.33
N PRO A 826 -12.27 -12.22 39.90
CA PRO A 826 -13.53 -11.63 39.50
C PRO A 826 -13.46 -10.11 39.65
N VAL A 827 -13.65 -9.39 38.55
CA VAL A 827 -13.77 -7.93 38.59
C VAL A 827 -15.19 -7.63 39.04
N GLU A 828 -15.36 -7.24 40.30
CA GLU A 828 -16.64 -6.79 40.83
C GLU A 828 -17.06 -5.48 40.14
N GLY A 829 -18.36 -5.32 39.86
CA GLY A 829 -18.92 -4.05 39.37
C GLY A 829 -19.04 -3.87 37.86
N VAL A 830 -18.83 -4.90 37.03
CA VAL A 830 -19.08 -4.80 35.58
C VAL A 830 -20.55 -5.11 35.25
N SER A 831 -21.25 -4.15 34.62
CA SER A 831 -22.65 -4.29 34.21
C SER A 831 -22.82 -4.13 32.70
N LEU A 832 -23.86 -4.76 32.13
CA LEU A 832 -24.22 -4.64 30.72
C LEU A 832 -24.82 -3.26 30.43
N ASN A 833 -24.18 -2.49 29.54
CA ASN A 833 -24.77 -1.31 28.92
C ASN A 833 -25.32 -1.67 27.54
N LEU A 834 -26.56 -2.17 27.50
CA LEU A 834 -27.25 -2.54 26.27
C LEU A 834 -27.52 -1.33 25.35
N PRO A 835 -27.96 -0.16 25.85
CA PRO A 835 -28.13 1.04 25.01
C PRO A 835 -26.87 1.43 24.25
N ALA A 836 -25.71 1.51 24.92
CA ALA A 836 -24.44 1.85 24.26
C ALA A 836 -24.01 0.78 23.24
N MET A 837 -24.34 -0.50 23.47
CA MET A 837 -24.08 -1.57 22.51
C MET A 837 -24.93 -1.40 21.23
N LEU A 838 -26.20 -1.03 21.37
CA LEU A 838 -27.12 -0.77 20.26
C LEU A 838 -26.74 0.51 19.51
N GLU A 839 -26.36 1.57 20.21
CA GLU A 839 -25.87 2.81 19.58
C GLU A 839 -24.60 2.57 18.76
N ALA A 840 -23.66 1.79 19.30
CA ALA A 840 -22.46 1.39 18.57
C ALA A 840 -22.77 0.48 17.37
N LYS A 841 -23.90 -0.26 17.38
CA LYS A 841 -24.44 -0.93 16.19
C LYS A 841 -24.86 0.06 15.16
N ASP A 842 -25.78 0.94 15.52
CA ASP A 842 -26.39 1.85 14.56
C ASP A 842 -25.37 2.80 13.95
N SER A 843 -24.35 3.19 14.73
CA SER A 843 -23.20 3.97 14.26
C SER A 843 -22.38 3.21 13.20
N ALA A 844 -22.04 1.95 13.44
CA ALA A 844 -21.25 1.16 12.50
C ALA A 844 -22.06 0.81 11.23
N VAL A 845 -23.35 0.48 11.38
CA VAL A 845 -24.28 0.25 10.27
C VAL A 845 -24.38 1.52 9.40
N SER A 846 -24.55 2.69 10.01
CA SER A 846 -24.58 3.99 9.32
C SER A 846 -23.25 4.32 8.62
N GLY A 847 -22.12 4.05 9.27
CA GLY A 847 -20.79 4.25 8.69
C GLY A 847 -20.55 3.38 7.45
N LEU A 848 -20.95 2.10 7.50
CA LEU A 848 -20.81 1.17 6.39
C LEU A 848 -21.73 1.53 5.22
N THR A 849 -22.99 1.90 5.47
CA THR A 849 -23.90 2.34 4.38
C THR A 849 -23.42 3.62 3.70
N LYS A 850 -22.96 4.62 4.48
CA LYS A 850 -22.36 5.85 3.93
C LYS A 850 -21.09 5.57 3.14
N GLY A 851 -20.30 4.57 3.56
CA GLY A 851 -19.13 4.12 2.82
C GLY A 851 -19.46 3.61 1.41
N VAL A 852 -20.56 2.86 1.26
CA VAL A 852 -21.03 2.41 -0.06
C VAL A 852 -21.49 3.60 -0.93
N GLU A 853 -22.21 4.58 -0.36
CA GLU A 853 -22.61 5.79 -1.08
C GLU A 853 -21.38 6.60 -1.56
N PHE A 854 -20.34 6.68 -0.72
CA PHE A 854 -19.07 7.27 -1.11
C PHE A 854 -18.41 6.51 -2.26
N LEU A 855 -18.40 5.17 -2.23
CA LEU A 855 -17.86 4.35 -3.31
C LEU A 855 -18.63 4.53 -4.63
N PHE A 856 -19.96 4.67 -4.59
CA PHE A 856 -20.74 5.00 -5.78
C PHE A 856 -20.32 6.35 -6.37
N LYS A 857 -20.23 7.39 -5.54
CA LYS A 857 -19.75 8.71 -5.98
C LYS A 857 -18.34 8.65 -6.56
N GLN A 858 -17.43 7.92 -5.92
CA GLN A 858 -16.05 7.77 -6.37
C GLN A 858 -15.94 7.07 -7.73
N ASN A 859 -16.82 6.11 -8.00
CA ASN A 859 -16.81 5.35 -9.25
C ASN A 859 -17.81 5.89 -10.30
N GLY A 860 -18.44 7.05 -10.07
CA GLY A 860 -19.40 7.64 -11.02
C GLY A 860 -20.69 6.83 -11.21
N VAL A 861 -21.09 6.05 -10.19
CA VAL A 861 -22.36 5.32 -10.19
C VAL A 861 -23.47 6.23 -9.66
N ASP A 862 -24.52 6.42 -10.45
CA ASP A 862 -25.71 7.14 -9.99
C ASP A 862 -26.52 6.25 -9.03
N TYR A 863 -26.85 6.76 -7.85
CA TYR A 863 -27.61 6.02 -6.84
C TYR A 863 -29.00 6.60 -6.64
N ILE A 864 -30.04 5.79 -6.87
CA ILE A 864 -31.44 6.15 -6.64
C ILE A 864 -32.00 5.37 -5.44
N LYS A 865 -32.41 6.11 -4.41
CA LYS A 865 -33.01 5.55 -3.20
C LYS A 865 -34.53 5.45 -3.37
N GLY A 866 -35.02 4.24 -3.56
CA GLY A 866 -36.45 3.96 -3.74
C GLY A 866 -36.79 2.48 -3.89
N THR A 867 -38.03 2.17 -4.26
CA THR A 867 -38.47 0.83 -4.64
C THR A 867 -38.56 0.76 -6.15
N ALA A 868 -37.67 -0.02 -6.76
CA ALA A 868 -37.66 -0.22 -8.21
C ALA A 868 -38.62 -1.33 -8.66
N SER A 869 -39.30 -1.13 -9.78
CA SER A 869 -40.18 -2.09 -10.45
C SER A 869 -40.01 -1.99 -11.97
N PHE A 870 -40.29 -3.08 -12.69
CA PHE A 870 -40.26 -3.08 -14.14
C PHE A 870 -41.53 -2.44 -14.72
N ALA A 871 -41.36 -1.37 -15.50
CA ALA A 871 -42.41 -0.82 -16.36
C ALA A 871 -42.39 -1.50 -17.75
N SER A 872 -41.20 -1.88 -18.21
CA SER A 872 -40.96 -2.72 -19.39
C SER A 872 -39.55 -3.36 -19.29
N PRO A 873 -39.14 -4.27 -20.18
CA PRO A 873 -37.80 -4.88 -20.12
C PRO A 873 -36.62 -3.88 -20.15
N THR A 874 -36.82 -2.67 -20.67
CA THR A 874 -35.79 -1.62 -20.78
C THR A 874 -36.09 -0.37 -19.94
N ARG A 875 -37.17 -0.38 -19.15
CA ARG A 875 -37.58 0.77 -18.34
C ARG A 875 -37.94 0.38 -16.92
N ILE A 876 -37.27 1.01 -15.96
CA ILE A 876 -37.43 0.79 -14.53
C ILE A 876 -38.13 2.00 -13.91
N SER A 877 -39.27 1.78 -13.26
CA SER A 877 -39.92 2.79 -12.41
C SER A 877 -39.37 2.67 -10.99
N VAL A 878 -39.10 3.80 -10.34
CA VAL A 878 -38.57 3.85 -8.97
C VAL A 878 -39.43 4.79 -8.14
N ASP A 879 -40.12 4.23 -7.15
CA ASP A 879 -40.84 4.99 -6.14
C ASP A 879 -39.84 5.48 -5.09
N LEU A 880 -39.60 6.79 -5.04
CA LEU A 880 -38.53 7.40 -4.25
C LEU A 880 -38.83 7.36 -2.75
N LEU A 881 -37.81 7.11 -1.92
CA LEU A 881 -37.97 7.10 -0.45
C LEU A 881 -38.42 8.46 0.12
N GLU A 882 -38.09 9.56 -0.55
CA GLU A 882 -38.48 10.93 -0.15
C GLU A 882 -39.86 11.33 -0.71
N GLY A 883 -40.56 10.41 -1.37
CA GLY A 883 -41.82 10.64 -2.06
C GLY A 883 -41.65 11.00 -3.54
N GLY A 884 -42.65 10.65 -4.35
CA GLY A 884 -42.63 10.79 -5.81
C GLY A 884 -42.12 9.55 -6.54
N GLN A 885 -42.18 9.58 -7.86
CA GLN A 885 -41.79 8.47 -8.74
C GLN A 885 -40.86 9.00 -9.84
N THR A 886 -39.87 8.20 -10.24
CA THR A 886 -39.00 8.48 -11.37
C THR A 886 -38.88 7.27 -12.28
N GLU A 887 -38.61 7.48 -13.57
CA GLU A 887 -38.36 6.39 -14.53
C GLU A 887 -36.94 6.46 -15.07
N VAL A 888 -36.34 5.30 -15.30
CA VAL A 888 -34.99 5.15 -15.84
C VAL A 888 -35.03 4.20 -17.03
N GLU A 889 -34.55 4.66 -18.17
CA GLU A 889 -34.36 3.85 -19.37
C GLU A 889 -32.93 3.29 -19.44
N THR A 890 -32.80 2.01 -19.78
CA THR A 890 -31.53 1.28 -19.79
C THR A 890 -31.47 0.19 -20.85
N LYS A 891 -30.26 -0.13 -21.31
CA LYS A 891 -30.02 -1.27 -22.20
C LYS A 891 -30.10 -2.61 -21.46
N ASN A 892 -29.43 -2.70 -20.30
CA ASN A 892 -29.35 -3.94 -19.51
C ASN A 892 -29.83 -3.71 -18.07
N VAL A 893 -30.31 -4.77 -17.44
CA VAL A 893 -30.72 -4.77 -16.02
C VAL A 893 -30.08 -5.95 -15.28
N ILE A 894 -29.58 -5.71 -14.06
CA ILE A 894 -29.15 -6.76 -13.14
C ILE A 894 -30.07 -6.75 -11.91
N ILE A 895 -30.76 -7.85 -11.65
CA ILE A 895 -31.59 -8.06 -10.46
C ILE A 895 -30.72 -8.65 -9.34
N ALA A 896 -30.60 -7.91 -8.23
CA ALA A 896 -29.77 -8.23 -7.08
C ALA A 896 -30.45 -7.83 -5.75
N THR A 897 -31.78 -8.00 -5.68
CA THR A 897 -32.64 -7.57 -4.57
C THR A 897 -32.44 -8.36 -3.27
N GLY A 898 -31.77 -9.51 -3.36
CA GLY A 898 -31.41 -10.34 -2.22
C GLY A 898 -32.56 -11.22 -1.74
N SER A 899 -32.61 -11.44 -0.43
CA SER A 899 -33.57 -12.34 0.21
C SER A 899 -34.22 -11.69 1.42
N GLU A 900 -35.35 -12.24 1.84
CA GLU A 900 -36.03 -11.91 3.08
C GLU A 900 -36.21 -13.15 3.97
N VAL A 901 -36.68 -12.94 5.21
CA VAL A 901 -36.96 -14.04 6.15
C VAL A 901 -38.13 -14.85 5.60
N ALA A 902 -37.97 -16.17 5.55
CA ALA A 902 -39.08 -17.01 5.13
C ALA A 902 -40.19 -16.93 6.20
N PRO A 903 -41.45 -16.65 5.82
CA PRO A 903 -42.55 -16.72 6.77
C PRO A 903 -42.64 -18.13 7.33
N PHE A 904 -43.12 -18.25 8.57
CA PHE A 904 -43.34 -19.56 9.16
C PHE A 904 -44.28 -20.39 8.27
N PRO A 905 -43.99 -21.68 8.00
CA PRO A 905 -44.81 -22.49 7.10
C PRO A 905 -46.30 -22.44 7.45
N GLY A 906 -47.14 -22.17 6.44
CA GLY A 906 -48.60 -22.05 6.62
C GLY A 906 -49.09 -20.74 7.27
N GLY A 907 -48.18 -19.79 7.57
CA GLY A 907 -48.55 -18.47 8.12
C GLY A 907 -49.03 -18.48 9.58
N GLY A 908 -48.91 -19.60 10.28
CA GLY A 908 -49.47 -19.79 11.62
C GLY A 908 -48.74 -19.07 12.76
N ILE A 909 -47.58 -18.46 12.49
CA ILE A 909 -46.80 -17.69 13.49
C ILE A 909 -46.43 -16.33 12.88
N PRO A 910 -47.24 -15.27 13.11
CA PRO A 910 -46.94 -13.94 12.61
C PRO A 910 -45.77 -13.31 13.39
N ILE A 911 -44.85 -12.68 12.66
CA ILE A 911 -43.71 -11.93 13.22
C ILE A 911 -44.20 -10.51 13.53
N ASP A 912 -44.02 -10.07 14.78
CA ASP A 912 -44.38 -8.72 15.25
C ASP A 912 -43.15 -7.82 15.50
N GLU A 913 -41.93 -8.38 15.40
CA GLU A 913 -40.65 -7.71 15.69
C GLU A 913 -40.50 -7.18 17.13
N GLU A 914 -41.38 -7.60 18.05
CA GLU A 914 -41.34 -7.28 19.48
C GLU A 914 -41.10 -8.52 20.35
N GLN A 915 -41.98 -9.52 20.26
CA GLN A 915 -41.92 -10.77 21.02
C GLN A 915 -41.75 -11.99 20.13
N ILE A 916 -42.29 -11.94 18.92
CA ILE A 916 -42.03 -12.91 17.86
C ILE A 916 -41.25 -12.16 16.80
N VAL A 917 -39.93 -12.33 16.84
CA VAL A 917 -38.99 -11.50 16.08
C VAL A 917 -38.37 -12.27 14.93
N SER A 918 -37.98 -11.52 13.90
CA SER A 918 -37.05 -12.00 12.90
C SER A 918 -35.61 -11.73 13.37
N SER A 919 -34.63 -12.05 12.52
CA SER A 919 -33.23 -11.65 12.81
C SER A 919 -33.04 -10.13 12.91
N THR A 920 -33.96 -9.33 12.36
CA THR A 920 -33.92 -7.87 12.43
C THR A 920 -34.40 -7.38 13.79
N GLY A 921 -35.60 -7.78 14.24
CA GLY A 921 -36.08 -7.44 15.59
C GLY A 921 -35.20 -8.01 16.69
N ALA A 922 -34.63 -9.20 16.49
CA ALA A 922 -33.66 -9.79 17.42
C ALA A 922 -32.37 -8.95 17.58
N LEU A 923 -32.07 -7.98 16.71
CA LEU A 923 -30.93 -7.06 16.88
C LEU A 923 -31.34 -5.71 17.48
N SER A 924 -32.63 -5.50 17.69
CA SER A 924 -33.23 -4.24 18.14
C SER A 924 -33.97 -4.38 19.47
N LEU A 925 -33.88 -5.55 20.13
CA LEU A 925 -34.47 -5.78 21.44
C LEU A 925 -33.90 -4.80 22.47
N GLN A 926 -34.79 -4.08 23.14
CA GLN A 926 -34.43 -3.02 24.10
C GLN A 926 -34.04 -3.56 25.48
N LYS A 927 -34.23 -4.86 25.72
CA LYS A 927 -33.88 -5.56 26.96
C LYS A 927 -33.38 -6.97 26.65
N VAL A 928 -32.53 -7.52 27.51
CA VAL A 928 -32.15 -8.94 27.44
C VAL A 928 -33.36 -9.77 27.92
N PRO A 929 -33.92 -10.67 27.07
CA PRO A 929 -35.00 -11.56 27.49
C PRO A 929 -34.46 -12.59 28.50
N GLU A 930 -35.29 -12.97 29.48
CA GLU A 930 -34.91 -14.02 30.44
C GLU A 930 -34.87 -15.39 29.72
N LYS A 931 -35.91 -15.69 28.93
CA LYS A 931 -36.03 -16.88 28.08
C LYS A 931 -36.17 -16.49 26.61
N PHE A 932 -35.23 -16.98 25.80
CA PHE A 932 -35.17 -16.72 24.37
C PHE A 932 -35.22 -18.03 23.58
N VAL A 933 -36.29 -18.24 22.82
CA VAL A 933 -36.45 -19.46 22.01
C VAL A 933 -36.11 -19.17 20.56
N VAL A 934 -35.28 -20.02 19.96
CA VAL A 934 -34.92 -19.93 18.54
C VAL A 934 -35.57 -21.08 17.79
N ILE A 935 -36.43 -20.76 16.83
CA ILE A 935 -37.03 -21.74 15.92
C ILE A 935 -36.13 -21.84 14.68
N GLY A 936 -35.41 -22.95 14.55
CA GLY A 936 -34.42 -23.21 13.51
C GLY A 936 -32.98 -23.08 14.01
N GLY A 937 -32.27 -24.20 14.07
CA GLY A 937 -30.85 -24.36 14.37
C GLY A 937 -29.92 -24.20 13.15
N GLY A 938 -30.35 -23.43 12.15
CA GLY A 938 -29.50 -22.98 11.04
C GLY A 938 -28.57 -21.82 11.43
N VAL A 939 -27.73 -21.37 10.50
CA VAL A 939 -26.68 -20.33 10.71
C VAL A 939 -27.19 -19.11 11.50
N ILE A 940 -28.25 -18.46 11.03
CA ILE A 940 -28.78 -17.22 11.64
C ILE A 940 -29.33 -17.49 13.05
N GLY A 941 -30.05 -18.60 13.23
CA GLY A 941 -30.62 -18.96 14.52
C GLY A 941 -29.52 -19.19 15.57
N LEU A 942 -28.47 -19.90 15.19
CA LEU A 942 -27.31 -20.14 16.07
C LEU A 942 -26.52 -18.86 16.36
N GLU A 943 -26.30 -17.99 15.38
CA GLU A 943 -25.64 -16.69 15.60
C GLU A 943 -26.40 -15.85 16.62
N MET A 944 -27.71 -15.66 16.42
CA MET A 944 -28.54 -14.84 17.32
C MET A 944 -28.69 -15.48 18.70
N GLY A 945 -28.93 -16.79 18.75
CA GLY A 945 -28.97 -17.53 20.02
C GLY A 945 -27.66 -17.40 20.79
N SER A 946 -26.52 -17.47 20.10
CA SER A 946 -25.21 -17.32 20.72
C SER A 946 -24.93 -15.89 21.22
N VAL A 947 -25.44 -14.85 20.54
CA VAL A 947 -25.38 -13.46 21.02
C VAL A 947 -26.19 -13.29 22.30
N TRP A 948 -27.46 -13.67 22.29
CA TRP A 948 -28.37 -13.44 23.40
C TRP A 948 -28.02 -14.29 24.62
N SER A 949 -27.55 -15.52 24.42
CA SER A 949 -27.00 -16.35 25.49
C SER A 949 -25.83 -15.67 26.20
N ARG A 950 -24.89 -15.07 25.45
CA ARG A 950 -23.77 -14.31 26.03
C ARG A 950 -24.16 -12.99 26.67
N LEU A 951 -25.35 -12.47 26.40
CA LEU A 951 -25.89 -11.30 27.09
C LEU A 951 -26.65 -11.67 28.37
N GLY A 952 -26.88 -12.97 28.62
CA GLY A 952 -27.50 -13.49 29.83
C GLY A 952 -28.86 -14.19 29.62
N ALA A 953 -29.35 -14.30 28.39
CA ALA A 953 -30.61 -14.99 28.11
C ALA A 953 -30.49 -16.52 28.23
N GLU A 954 -31.51 -17.18 28.78
CA GLU A 954 -31.66 -18.63 28.71
C GLU A 954 -32.14 -19.01 27.30
N VAL A 955 -31.23 -19.55 26.49
CA VAL A 955 -31.51 -19.85 25.07
C VAL A 955 -31.87 -21.32 24.86
N THR A 956 -33.00 -21.56 24.21
CA THR A 956 -33.40 -22.89 23.72
C THR A 956 -33.60 -22.86 22.20
N VAL A 957 -32.83 -23.67 21.48
CA VAL A 957 -32.94 -23.86 20.03
C VAL A 957 -33.84 -25.07 19.76
N VAL A 958 -34.93 -24.85 19.03
CA VAL A 958 -35.85 -25.88 18.55
C VAL A 958 -35.59 -26.10 17.07
N GLU A 959 -35.21 -27.30 16.69
CA GLU A 959 -34.84 -27.65 15.32
C GLU A 959 -35.62 -28.88 14.87
N PHE A 960 -36.21 -28.77 13.68
CA PHE A 960 -36.96 -29.84 13.03
C PHE A 960 -36.05 -31.00 12.62
N LEU A 961 -34.82 -30.69 12.21
CA LEU A 961 -33.81 -31.66 11.82
C LEU A 961 -33.10 -32.30 13.02
N GLY A 962 -32.40 -33.41 12.75
CA GLY A 962 -31.61 -34.13 13.75
C GLY A 962 -30.20 -33.57 14.00
N ASN A 963 -29.85 -32.44 13.37
CA ASN A 963 -28.54 -31.81 13.44
C ASN A 963 -28.65 -30.27 13.29
N ILE A 964 -27.58 -29.56 13.64
CA ILE A 964 -27.52 -28.08 13.60
C ILE A 964 -26.45 -27.58 12.61
N GLY A 965 -26.41 -26.27 12.38
CA GLY A 965 -25.32 -25.61 11.63
C GLY A 965 -25.71 -25.21 10.20
N GLY A 966 -26.92 -25.56 9.76
CA GLY A 966 -27.43 -25.24 8.43
C GLY A 966 -27.03 -26.26 7.36
N ALA A 967 -27.39 -25.96 6.11
CA ALA A 967 -27.09 -26.84 4.98
C ALA A 967 -25.61 -26.80 4.61
N GLY A 968 -25.02 -27.95 4.29
CA GLY A 968 -23.64 -28.08 3.80
C GLY A 968 -22.56 -28.21 4.88
N ILE A 969 -22.91 -28.19 6.17
CA ILE A 969 -21.97 -28.43 7.26
C ILE A 969 -21.61 -29.93 7.35
N ASP A 970 -20.33 -30.24 7.55
CA ASP A 970 -19.86 -31.61 7.80
C ASP A 970 -20.43 -32.19 9.11
N GLY A 971 -20.80 -33.48 9.09
CA GLY A 971 -21.47 -34.12 10.22
C GLY A 971 -20.65 -34.17 11.51
N GLU A 972 -19.32 -34.26 11.43
CA GLU A 972 -18.44 -34.22 12.60
C GLU A 972 -18.40 -32.81 13.20
N VAL A 973 -18.30 -31.80 12.34
CA VAL A 973 -18.28 -30.39 12.73
C VAL A 973 -19.62 -29.98 13.35
N SER A 974 -20.75 -30.38 12.76
CA SER A 974 -22.09 -30.13 13.31
C SER A 974 -22.26 -30.68 14.74
N LYS A 975 -21.83 -31.93 14.97
CA LYS A 975 -21.89 -32.56 16.30
C LYS A 975 -20.98 -31.85 17.31
N GLN A 976 -19.77 -31.49 16.90
CA GLN A 976 -18.85 -30.77 17.78
C GLN A 976 -19.37 -29.36 18.09
N PHE A 977 -19.95 -28.70 17.10
CA PHE A 977 -20.55 -27.37 17.25
C PHE A 977 -21.70 -27.40 18.26
N GLN A 978 -22.61 -28.37 18.16
CA GLN A 978 -23.69 -28.56 19.12
C GLN A 978 -23.15 -28.76 20.54
N ARG A 979 -22.13 -29.62 20.71
CA ARG A 979 -21.52 -29.88 22.02
C ARG A 979 -20.91 -28.62 22.62
N LEU A 980 -20.19 -27.83 21.83
CA LEU A 980 -19.52 -26.61 22.29
C LEU A 980 -20.51 -25.50 22.64
N LEU A 981 -21.62 -25.37 21.91
CA LEU A 981 -22.69 -24.43 22.26
C LEU A 981 -23.50 -24.91 23.49
N ALA A 982 -23.74 -26.21 23.61
CA ALA A 982 -24.41 -26.78 24.78
C ALA A 982 -23.58 -26.61 26.06
N LYS A 983 -22.25 -26.74 25.97
CA LYS A 983 -21.32 -26.43 27.06
C LYS A 983 -21.39 -24.97 27.52
N GLN A 984 -21.83 -24.06 26.65
CA GLN A 984 -22.06 -22.65 26.97
C GLN A 984 -23.49 -22.34 27.47
N GLY A 985 -24.29 -23.38 27.77
CA GLY A 985 -25.63 -23.23 28.36
C GLY A 985 -26.78 -23.16 27.35
N ILE A 986 -26.54 -23.26 26.04
CA ILE A 986 -27.60 -23.30 25.02
C ILE A 986 -28.25 -24.68 25.01
N LYS A 987 -29.58 -24.72 25.13
CA LYS A 987 -30.37 -25.96 25.09
C LYS A 987 -30.80 -26.27 23.66
N PHE A 988 -30.85 -27.55 23.30
CA PHE A 988 -31.27 -28.00 21.98
C PHE A 988 -32.41 -29.02 22.07
N LYS A 989 -33.48 -28.78 21.30
CA LYS A 989 -34.57 -29.71 21.03
C LYS A 989 -34.56 -30.05 19.54
N LEU A 990 -33.84 -31.10 19.17
CA LEU A 990 -33.72 -31.59 17.79
C LEU A 990 -34.89 -32.53 17.45
N ASN A 991 -35.11 -32.80 16.16
CA ASN A 991 -36.23 -33.62 15.68
C ASN A 991 -37.58 -33.14 16.25
N THR A 992 -37.76 -31.82 16.39
CA THR A 992 -38.90 -31.21 17.06
C THR A 992 -39.57 -30.21 16.13
N LYS A 993 -40.86 -30.40 15.89
CA LYS A 993 -41.68 -29.56 15.02
C LYS A 993 -42.46 -28.58 15.87
N VAL A 994 -42.35 -27.30 15.54
CA VAL A 994 -43.22 -26.24 16.09
C VAL A 994 -44.55 -26.26 15.32
N THR A 995 -45.67 -26.17 16.04
CA THR A 995 -47.02 -26.14 15.45
C THR A 995 -47.66 -24.76 15.51
N SER A 996 -47.58 -24.07 16.66
CA SER A 996 -48.08 -22.70 16.83
C SER A 996 -47.33 -21.94 17.92
N ALA A 997 -47.49 -20.61 17.95
CA ALA A 997 -47.01 -19.74 19.02
C ALA A 997 -48.12 -18.76 19.43
N GLU A 998 -48.45 -18.73 20.72
CA GLU A 998 -49.58 -17.94 21.25
C GLU A 998 -49.11 -17.00 22.35
N LYS A 999 -49.50 -15.72 22.25
CA LYS A 999 -49.23 -14.75 23.31
C LYS A 999 -50.15 -15.01 24.49
N THR A 1000 -49.59 -15.02 25.69
CA THR A 1000 -50.32 -15.20 26.94
C THR A 1000 -50.52 -13.87 27.67
N ASN A 1001 -51.56 -13.78 28.50
CA ASN A 1001 -51.94 -12.55 29.21
C ASN A 1001 -50.87 -12.04 30.21
N ASP A 1002 -49.88 -12.87 30.55
CA ASP A 1002 -48.74 -12.53 31.41
C ASP A 1002 -47.56 -11.92 30.63
N GLY A 1003 -47.75 -11.60 29.35
CA GLY A 1003 -46.72 -10.97 28.51
C GLY A 1003 -45.65 -11.94 28.01
N LYS A 1004 -45.91 -13.26 28.02
CA LYS A 1004 -45.04 -14.29 27.45
C LYS A 1004 -45.62 -14.84 26.14
N VAL A 1005 -44.82 -15.67 25.45
CA VAL A 1005 -45.26 -16.42 24.27
C VAL A 1005 -45.10 -17.92 24.58
N THR A 1006 -46.19 -18.66 24.42
CA THR A 1006 -46.21 -20.12 24.56
C THR A 1006 -46.06 -20.76 23.18
N LEU A 1007 -45.01 -21.55 23.01
CA LEU A 1007 -44.70 -22.30 21.81
C LEU A 1007 -45.24 -23.73 21.94
N ASN A 1008 -46.13 -24.13 21.03
CA ASN A 1008 -46.64 -25.50 20.95
C ASN A 1008 -45.79 -26.31 19.96
N MET A 1009 -45.42 -27.52 20.36
CA MET A 1009 -44.46 -28.35 19.65
C MET A 1009 -44.81 -29.83 19.75
N GLU A 1010 -44.34 -30.61 18.80
CA GLU A 1010 -44.43 -32.07 18.79
C GLU A 1010 -43.13 -32.68 18.26
N ALA A 1011 -42.95 -33.99 18.43
CA ALA A 1011 -41.88 -34.69 17.73
C ALA A 1011 -42.06 -34.53 16.21
N ALA A 1012 -40.96 -34.35 15.46
CA ALA A 1012 -41.01 -34.17 14.00
C ALA A 1012 -41.64 -35.36 13.27
N ALA A 1013 -41.60 -36.56 13.86
CA ALA A 1013 -42.27 -37.76 13.37
C ALA A 1013 -43.76 -37.86 13.77
N GLY A 1014 -44.31 -36.85 14.45
CA GLY A 1014 -45.64 -36.87 15.09
C GLY A 1014 -45.57 -37.42 16.51
N GLY A 1015 -46.36 -36.88 17.44
CA GLY A 1015 -46.36 -37.34 18.83
C GLY A 1015 -47.17 -36.48 19.78
N LYS A 1016 -46.94 -36.67 21.09
CA LYS A 1016 -47.59 -35.89 22.15
C LYS A 1016 -47.15 -34.43 22.07
N GLU A 1017 -48.11 -33.52 22.16
CA GLU A 1017 -47.84 -32.07 22.25
C GLU A 1017 -47.06 -31.72 23.53
N GLU A 1018 -46.07 -30.86 23.36
CA GLU A 1018 -45.25 -30.25 24.40
C GLU A 1018 -45.31 -28.73 24.23
N THR A 1019 -45.32 -27.99 25.34
CA THR A 1019 -45.34 -26.53 25.33
C THR A 1019 -44.06 -25.96 25.94
N LEU A 1020 -43.63 -24.80 25.43
CA LEU A 1020 -42.46 -24.07 25.92
C LEU A 1020 -42.76 -22.57 25.99
N ALA A 1021 -42.70 -21.99 27.18
CA ALA A 1021 -42.91 -20.54 27.39
C ALA A 1021 -41.60 -19.75 27.25
N ALA A 1022 -41.65 -18.61 26.56
CA ALA A 1022 -40.53 -17.70 26.34
C ALA A 1022 -40.95 -16.22 26.42
N ASP A 1023 -40.00 -15.32 26.70
CA ASP A 1023 -40.26 -13.88 26.62
C ASP A 1023 -40.18 -13.37 25.18
N VAL A 1024 -39.25 -13.95 24.40
CA VAL A 1024 -39.05 -13.64 22.99
C VAL A 1024 -38.75 -14.92 22.20
N ILE A 1025 -39.34 -15.02 21.01
CA ILE A 1025 -39.16 -16.11 20.05
C ILE A 1025 -38.54 -15.56 18.77
N LEU A 1026 -37.41 -16.10 18.35
CA LEU A 1026 -36.80 -15.84 17.05
C LEU A 1026 -37.27 -16.88 16.02
N VAL A 1027 -37.89 -16.41 14.94
CA VAL A 1027 -38.21 -17.24 13.77
C VAL A 1027 -37.03 -17.23 12.79
N ALA A 1028 -36.30 -18.35 12.70
CA ALA A 1028 -35.10 -18.52 11.87
C ALA A 1028 -35.16 -19.78 10.99
N VAL A 1029 -36.33 -20.04 10.39
CA VAL A 1029 -36.63 -21.24 9.57
C VAL A 1029 -36.12 -21.20 8.13
N GLY A 1030 -35.33 -20.18 7.77
CA GLY A 1030 -34.75 -20.02 6.44
C GLY A 1030 -35.04 -18.65 5.83
N ARG A 1031 -34.69 -18.52 4.54
CA ARG A 1031 -34.83 -17.29 3.76
C ARG A 1031 -35.38 -17.61 2.37
N ARG A 1032 -36.07 -16.65 1.77
CA ARG A 1032 -36.61 -16.76 0.40
C ARG A 1032 -36.17 -15.56 -0.45
N PRO A 1033 -36.12 -15.69 -1.79
CA PRO A 1033 -35.87 -14.57 -2.71
C PRO A 1033 -36.81 -13.40 -2.44
N TYR A 1034 -36.29 -12.17 -2.51
CA TYR A 1034 -37.11 -10.96 -2.42
C TYR A 1034 -37.45 -10.46 -3.82
N ILE A 1035 -38.63 -10.83 -4.32
CA ILE A 1035 -39.11 -10.48 -5.67
C ILE A 1035 -40.40 -9.65 -5.67
N GLU A 1036 -40.95 -9.39 -4.49
CA GLU A 1036 -42.19 -8.64 -4.32
C GLU A 1036 -42.04 -7.20 -4.84
N GLY A 1037 -43.05 -6.71 -5.55
CA GLY A 1037 -43.06 -5.36 -6.12
C GLY A 1037 -42.20 -5.16 -7.37
N LEU A 1038 -41.42 -6.16 -7.81
CA LEU A 1038 -40.61 -6.03 -9.03
C LEU A 1038 -41.43 -6.04 -10.32
N ASN A 1039 -42.67 -6.55 -10.31
CA ASN A 1039 -43.54 -6.67 -11.50
C ASN A 1039 -42.90 -7.56 -12.61
N LEU A 1040 -42.34 -8.70 -12.20
CA LEU A 1040 -41.63 -9.64 -13.09
C LEU A 1040 -42.57 -10.32 -14.09
N GLU A 1041 -43.84 -10.46 -13.72
CA GLU A 1041 -44.91 -11.08 -14.48
C GLU A 1041 -45.22 -10.26 -15.73
N ALA A 1042 -45.17 -8.93 -15.63
CA ALA A 1042 -45.41 -8.00 -16.73
C ALA A 1042 -44.33 -8.06 -17.83
N ILE A 1043 -43.12 -8.55 -17.48
CA ILE A 1043 -42.00 -8.68 -18.42
C ILE A 1043 -41.68 -10.14 -18.78
N GLY A 1044 -42.41 -11.12 -18.23
CA GLY A 1044 -42.28 -12.53 -18.56
C GLY A 1044 -41.02 -13.22 -18.02
N VAL A 1045 -40.50 -12.79 -16.86
CA VAL A 1045 -39.37 -13.48 -16.21
C VAL A 1045 -39.85 -14.77 -15.55
N GLU A 1046 -39.23 -15.90 -15.88
CA GLU A 1046 -39.59 -17.22 -15.35
C GLU A 1046 -39.09 -17.44 -13.91
N LEU A 1047 -39.96 -18.02 -13.08
CA LEU A 1047 -39.67 -18.43 -11.71
C LEU A 1047 -39.74 -19.95 -11.57
N ASP A 1048 -38.91 -20.52 -10.70
CA ASP A 1048 -39.00 -21.92 -10.33
C ASP A 1048 -40.06 -22.19 -9.24
N ASN A 1049 -40.26 -23.46 -8.89
CA ASN A 1049 -41.23 -23.88 -7.87
C ASN A 1049 -40.91 -23.41 -6.44
N LYS A 1050 -39.78 -22.73 -6.22
CA LYS A 1050 -39.39 -22.10 -4.95
C LYS A 1050 -39.41 -20.57 -5.02
N GLY A 1051 -39.91 -19.99 -6.11
CA GLY A 1051 -39.99 -18.55 -6.32
C GLY A 1051 -38.63 -17.90 -6.61
N ARG A 1052 -37.65 -18.67 -7.12
CA ARG A 1052 -36.35 -18.14 -7.56
C ARG A 1052 -36.40 -17.79 -9.04
N ILE A 1053 -35.71 -16.72 -9.44
CA ILE A 1053 -35.56 -16.40 -10.86
C ILE A 1053 -34.66 -17.44 -11.52
N VAL A 1054 -35.16 -18.04 -12.60
CA VAL A 1054 -34.42 -19.01 -13.41
C VAL A 1054 -33.38 -18.28 -14.25
N VAL A 1055 -32.13 -18.74 -14.19
CA VAL A 1055 -31.03 -18.19 -14.99
C VAL A 1055 -30.21 -19.27 -15.68
N ASP A 1056 -29.56 -18.90 -16.79
CA ASP A 1056 -28.55 -19.72 -17.45
C ASP A 1056 -27.15 -19.59 -16.79
N SER A 1057 -26.15 -20.24 -17.37
CA SER A 1057 -24.75 -20.20 -16.88
C SER A 1057 -24.07 -18.83 -17.03
N GLN A 1058 -24.68 -17.88 -17.75
CA GLN A 1058 -24.21 -16.50 -17.91
C GLN A 1058 -25.09 -15.52 -17.13
N PHE A 1059 -25.92 -16.02 -16.22
CA PHE A 1059 -26.85 -15.24 -15.39
C PHE A 1059 -28.02 -14.60 -16.15
N ASN A 1060 -28.26 -14.95 -17.42
CA ASN A 1060 -29.40 -14.42 -18.18
C ASN A 1060 -30.71 -15.04 -17.67
N THR A 1061 -31.75 -14.22 -17.56
CA THR A 1061 -33.13 -14.69 -17.33
C THR A 1061 -33.78 -15.15 -18.65
N SER A 1062 -35.08 -15.52 -18.62
CA SER A 1062 -35.88 -15.72 -19.84
C SER A 1062 -35.97 -14.48 -20.74
N VAL A 1063 -35.60 -13.30 -20.22
CA VAL A 1063 -35.54 -12.03 -20.95
C VAL A 1063 -34.08 -11.65 -21.20
N SER A 1064 -33.70 -11.56 -22.48
CA SER A 1064 -32.30 -11.49 -22.93
C SER A 1064 -31.46 -10.32 -22.41
N ASN A 1065 -32.08 -9.19 -22.04
CA ASN A 1065 -31.38 -8.00 -21.54
C ASN A 1065 -31.41 -7.88 -20.00
N ILE A 1066 -31.89 -8.92 -19.31
CA ILE A 1066 -32.03 -8.97 -17.85
C ILE A 1066 -31.22 -10.13 -17.30
N LYS A 1067 -30.31 -9.83 -16.38
CA LYS A 1067 -29.54 -10.80 -15.61
C LYS A 1067 -30.01 -10.83 -14.15
N CYS A 1068 -29.80 -11.95 -13.47
CA CYS A 1068 -30.12 -12.09 -12.04
C CYS A 1068 -28.97 -12.77 -11.29
N ILE A 1069 -28.63 -12.23 -10.11
CA ILE A 1069 -27.50 -12.68 -9.28
C ILE A 1069 -27.90 -12.79 -7.79
N GLY A 1070 -27.03 -13.40 -7.00
CA GLY A 1070 -27.13 -13.42 -5.54
C GLY A 1070 -28.26 -14.31 -5.02
N ASP A 1071 -28.90 -13.89 -3.93
CA ASP A 1071 -29.91 -14.69 -3.22
C ASP A 1071 -31.24 -14.83 -3.98
N VAL A 1072 -31.43 -14.08 -5.08
CA VAL A 1072 -32.68 -14.08 -5.87
C VAL A 1072 -32.77 -15.31 -6.79
N THR A 1073 -31.63 -15.96 -7.06
CA THR A 1073 -31.50 -17.14 -7.91
C THR A 1073 -30.91 -18.35 -7.15
N PHE A 1074 -30.49 -19.39 -7.86
CA PHE A 1074 -29.99 -20.63 -7.27
C PHE A 1074 -28.64 -20.46 -6.53
N GLY A 1075 -28.35 -21.40 -5.63
CA GLY A 1075 -27.10 -21.43 -4.85
C GLY A 1075 -27.27 -21.01 -3.39
N PRO A 1076 -26.17 -20.97 -2.62
CA PRO A 1076 -26.19 -20.55 -1.22
C PRO A 1076 -26.46 -19.04 -1.10
N MET A 1077 -27.23 -18.63 -0.08
CA MET A 1077 -27.60 -17.22 0.14
C MET A 1077 -26.51 -16.47 0.93
N LEU A 1078 -25.36 -16.24 0.27
CA LEU A 1078 -24.14 -15.69 0.87
C LEU A 1078 -23.73 -14.38 0.18
N ALA A 1079 -23.31 -13.40 0.98
CA ALA A 1079 -22.91 -12.08 0.49
C ALA A 1079 -21.75 -12.14 -0.51
N HIS A 1080 -20.65 -12.82 -0.17
CA HIS A 1080 -19.47 -12.92 -1.04
C HIS A 1080 -19.79 -13.71 -2.34
N LYS A 1081 -20.71 -14.68 -2.29
CA LYS A 1081 -21.22 -15.36 -3.50
C LYS A 1081 -21.93 -14.36 -4.41
N ALA A 1082 -22.80 -13.51 -3.85
CA ALA A 1082 -23.49 -12.48 -4.62
C ALA A 1082 -22.52 -11.42 -5.18
N GLU A 1083 -21.44 -11.09 -4.46
CA GLU A 1083 -20.38 -10.18 -4.92
C GLU A 1083 -19.65 -10.76 -6.14
N GLU A 1084 -19.19 -12.00 -6.08
CA GLU A 1084 -18.52 -12.70 -7.20
C GLU A 1084 -19.44 -12.87 -8.42
N GLU A 1085 -20.70 -13.26 -8.20
CA GLU A 1085 -21.69 -13.32 -9.29
C GLU A 1085 -21.97 -11.94 -9.90
N GLY A 1086 -21.94 -10.87 -9.09
CA GLY A 1086 -22.08 -9.50 -9.56
C GLY A 1086 -20.93 -9.07 -10.46
N ILE A 1087 -19.69 -9.44 -10.09
CA ILE A 1087 -18.51 -9.23 -10.93
C ILE A 1087 -18.66 -9.99 -12.24
N ALA A 1088 -18.93 -11.30 -12.17
CA ALA A 1088 -19.02 -12.16 -13.34
C ALA A 1088 -20.16 -11.76 -14.28
N ALA A 1089 -21.34 -11.40 -13.77
CA ALA A 1089 -22.47 -10.96 -14.58
C ALA A 1089 -22.14 -9.70 -15.40
N VAL A 1090 -21.40 -8.75 -14.80
CA VAL A 1090 -20.94 -7.53 -15.47
C VAL A 1090 -19.84 -7.83 -16.49
N GLU A 1091 -18.92 -8.74 -16.18
CA GLU A 1091 -17.88 -9.17 -17.13
C GLU A 1091 -18.49 -9.89 -18.34
N TYR A 1092 -19.53 -10.71 -18.13
CA TYR A 1092 -20.33 -11.27 -19.22
C TYR A 1092 -21.01 -10.19 -20.06
N LEU A 1093 -21.58 -9.14 -19.44
CA LEU A 1093 -22.18 -8.02 -20.17
C LEU A 1093 -21.16 -7.27 -21.03
N LYS A 1094 -19.94 -7.06 -20.54
CA LYS A 1094 -18.93 -6.23 -21.23
C LYS A 1094 -18.08 -7.02 -22.23
N SER A 1095 -17.63 -8.22 -21.84
CA SER A 1095 -16.57 -8.98 -22.51
C SER A 1095 -17.02 -10.35 -23.03
N GLY A 1096 -18.25 -10.77 -22.70
CA GLY A 1096 -18.78 -12.09 -23.05
C GLY A 1096 -18.19 -13.25 -22.24
N HIS A 1097 -17.31 -12.98 -21.27
CA HIS A 1097 -16.66 -13.97 -20.42
C HIS A 1097 -16.73 -13.53 -18.96
N GLY A 1098 -16.97 -14.46 -18.05
CA GLY A 1098 -16.99 -14.24 -16.60
C GLY A 1098 -16.84 -15.57 -15.87
N HIS A 1099 -16.41 -15.55 -14.61
CA HIS A 1099 -16.09 -16.77 -13.88
C HIS A 1099 -16.53 -16.70 -12.42
N VAL A 1100 -17.13 -17.80 -11.94
CA VAL A 1100 -17.38 -18.07 -10.52
C VAL A 1100 -17.13 -19.55 -10.27
N ASN A 1101 -16.25 -19.89 -9.33
CA ASN A 1101 -16.09 -21.27 -8.88
C ASN A 1101 -16.94 -21.55 -7.65
N TYR A 1102 -18.13 -22.11 -7.87
CA TYR A 1102 -19.06 -22.42 -6.78
C TYR A 1102 -18.53 -23.44 -5.76
N ASN A 1103 -17.51 -24.24 -6.10
CA ASN A 1103 -16.91 -25.19 -5.17
C ASN A 1103 -15.95 -24.51 -4.17
N ALA A 1104 -15.52 -23.28 -4.46
CA ALA A 1104 -14.60 -22.50 -3.64
C ALA A 1104 -15.29 -21.36 -2.86
N ILE A 1105 -16.63 -21.40 -2.76
CA ILE A 1105 -17.40 -20.40 -2.00
C ILE A 1105 -17.45 -20.82 -0.52
N PRO A 1106 -16.83 -20.06 0.41
CA PRO A 1106 -16.78 -20.45 1.82
C PRO A 1106 -18.08 -20.13 2.55
N SER A 1107 -18.51 -21.01 3.44
CA SER A 1107 -19.57 -20.74 4.41
C SER A 1107 -18.97 -20.45 5.77
N VAL A 1108 -19.54 -19.47 6.49
CA VAL A 1108 -19.08 -19.06 7.82
C VAL A 1108 -20.28 -18.81 8.73
N VAL A 1109 -20.19 -19.35 9.95
CA VAL A 1109 -21.11 -19.14 11.07
C VAL A 1109 -20.38 -18.33 12.13
N TYR A 1110 -20.83 -17.09 12.36
CA TYR A 1110 -20.13 -16.14 13.23
C TYR A 1110 -20.53 -16.32 14.72
N THR A 1111 -20.44 -17.55 15.23
CA THR A 1111 -20.56 -17.85 16.67
C THR A 1111 -19.20 -17.80 17.35
N HIS A 1112 -19.15 -18.08 18.65
CA HIS A 1112 -17.89 -18.39 19.33
C HIS A 1112 -17.97 -19.80 19.97
N PRO A 1113 -17.09 -20.75 19.57
CA PRO A 1113 -16.14 -20.62 18.47
C PRO A 1113 -16.84 -20.41 17.11
N GLU A 1114 -16.10 -19.84 16.16
CA GLU A 1114 -16.58 -19.69 14.78
C GLU A 1114 -16.56 -21.06 14.10
N VAL A 1115 -17.41 -21.23 13.08
CA VAL A 1115 -17.41 -22.42 12.22
C VAL A 1115 -17.32 -21.96 10.77
N ALA A 1116 -16.40 -22.52 10.00
CA ALA A 1116 -16.24 -22.19 8.60
C ALA A 1116 -15.93 -23.43 7.77
N TRP A 1117 -16.42 -23.48 6.53
CA TRP A 1117 -16.12 -24.57 5.61
C TRP A 1117 -16.14 -24.13 4.15
N VAL A 1118 -15.42 -24.86 3.30
CA VAL A 1118 -15.46 -24.73 1.84
C VAL A 1118 -15.28 -26.11 1.21
N GLY A 1119 -15.88 -26.32 0.04
CA GLY A 1119 -15.84 -27.61 -0.66
C GLY A 1119 -16.84 -28.63 -0.12
N LYS A 1120 -16.58 -29.90 -0.43
CA LYS A 1120 -17.49 -31.02 -0.13
C LYS A 1120 -17.38 -31.50 1.30
N THR A 1121 -18.48 -32.01 1.85
CA THR A 1121 -18.47 -32.74 3.12
C THR A 1121 -17.98 -34.18 2.94
N GLU A 1122 -17.62 -34.83 4.05
CA GLU A 1122 -17.27 -36.24 4.02
C GLU A 1122 -18.46 -37.11 3.56
N GLU A 1123 -19.69 -36.76 3.95
CA GLU A 1123 -20.90 -37.48 3.55
C GLU A 1123 -21.20 -37.36 2.05
N GLU A 1124 -20.96 -36.19 1.46
CA GLU A 1124 -21.11 -35.96 0.03
C GLU A 1124 -20.10 -36.78 -0.77
N LEU A 1125 -18.85 -36.82 -0.34
CA LEU A 1125 -17.82 -37.63 -1.00
C LEU A 1125 -18.09 -39.13 -0.91
N LYS A 1126 -18.59 -39.61 0.23
CA LYS A 1126 -19.08 -41.00 0.39
C LYS A 1126 -20.22 -41.30 -0.57
N LYS A 1127 -21.19 -40.39 -0.71
CA LYS A 1127 -22.33 -40.53 -1.62
C LYS A 1127 -21.89 -40.52 -3.09
N ASP A 1128 -20.91 -39.69 -3.43
CA ASP A 1128 -20.35 -39.57 -4.78
C ASP A 1128 -19.37 -40.70 -5.13
N GLY A 1129 -19.02 -41.56 -4.16
CA GLY A 1129 -18.09 -42.68 -4.35
C GLY A 1129 -16.62 -42.27 -4.54
N VAL A 1130 -16.26 -41.04 -4.15
CA VAL A 1130 -14.90 -40.51 -4.25
C VAL A 1130 -14.04 -41.04 -3.10
N GLN A 1131 -12.83 -41.52 -3.41
CA GLN A 1131 -11.87 -41.96 -2.39
C GLN A 1131 -11.07 -40.76 -1.87
N TYR A 1132 -10.96 -40.62 -0.55
CA TYR A 1132 -10.30 -39.48 0.08
C TYR A 1132 -9.48 -39.88 1.31
N SER A 1133 -8.56 -39.00 1.74
CA SER A 1133 -7.87 -39.00 3.03
C SER A 1133 -8.41 -37.86 3.89
N ILE A 1134 -8.28 -37.99 5.22
CA ILE A 1134 -8.66 -36.95 6.19
C ILE A 1134 -7.46 -36.60 7.05
N GLY A 1135 -7.16 -35.31 7.14
CA GLY A 1135 -6.24 -34.77 8.13
C GLY A 1135 -6.97 -33.90 9.14
N LYS A 1136 -6.64 -34.04 10.43
CA LYS A 1136 -7.24 -33.24 11.50
C LYS A 1136 -6.20 -32.77 12.49
N PHE A 1137 -6.34 -31.53 12.94
CA PHE A 1137 -5.50 -30.97 14.00
C PHE A 1137 -6.31 -30.15 15.00
N ASN A 1138 -6.12 -30.42 16.30
CA ASN A 1138 -6.89 -29.77 17.37
C ASN A 1138 -6.22 -28.47 17.82
N PHE A 1139 -7.02 -27.41 18.07
CA PHE A 1139 -6.50 -26.16 18.63
C PHE A 1139 -5.93 -26.34 20.04
N SER A 1140 -6.28 -27.42 20.75
CA SER A 1140 -5.67 -27.82 22.01
C SER A 1140 -4.17 -28.11 21.92
N ALA A 1141 -3.64 -28.34 20.71
CA ALA A 1141 -2.22 -28.54 20.46
C ALA A 1141 -1.53 -27.27 19.92
N ASN A 1142 -2.28 -26.31 19.36
CA ASN A 1142 -1.76 -25.07 18.79
C ASN A 1142 -1.24 -24.07 19.85
N SER A 1143 -0.05 -23.52 19.64
CA SER A 1143 0.61 -22.61 20.59
C SER A 1143 -0.16 -21.30 20.82
N ARG A 1144 -0.67 -20.67 19.76
CA ARG A 1144 -1.42 -19.40 19.88
C ARG A 1144 -2.75 -19.60 20.61
N ALA A 1145 -3.49 -20.65 20.25
CA ALA A 1145 -4.74 -21.05 20.91
C ALA A 1145 -4.53 -21.30 22.41
N LYS A 1146 -3.45 -22.02 22.77
CA LYS A 1146 -3.05 -22.24 24.17
C LYS A 1146 -2.76 -20.94 24.91
N THR A 1147 -1.93 -20.06 24.34
CA THR A 1147 -1.57 -18.78 24.98
C THR A 1147 -2.79 -17.86 25.15
N ASN A 1148 -3.73 -17.90 24.21
CA ASN A 1148 -4.97 -17.13 24.28
C ASN A 1148 -6.02 -17.77 25.23
N LEU A 1149 -5.78 -18.99 25.72
CA LEU A 1149 -6.76 -19.82 26.45
C LEU A 1149 -8.04 -20.13 25.65
N ASP A 1150 -7.93 -20.19 24.32
CA ASP A 1150 -9.04 -20.45 23.40
C ASP A 1150 -8.69 -21.65 22.51
N LYS A 1151 -8.88 -22.85 23.10
CA LYS A 1151 -8.30 -24.10 22.63
C LYS A 1151 -9.33 -25.10 22.09
N GLU A 1152 -10.59 -24.71 22.05
CA GLU A 1152 -11.69 -25.59 21.66
C GLU A 1152 -11.79 -25.68 20.13
N GLY A 1153 -12.05 -26.89 19.63
CA GLY A 1153 -12.23 -27.14 18.20
C GLY A 1153 -10.98 -27.61 17.45
N PHE A 1154 -11.08 -27.67 16.12
CA PHE A 1154 -10.09 -28.26 15.23
C PHE A 1154 -10.20 -27.73 13.78
N VAL A 1155 -9.15 -27.99 13.00
CA VAL A 1155 -9.16 -27.93 11.52
C VAL A 1155 -9.22 -29.34 10.96
N LYS A 1156 -10.09 -29.58 9.97
CA LYS A 1156 -10.27 -30.83 9.23
C LYS A 1156 -10.08 -30.56 7.73
N ILE A 1157 -9.20 -31.32 7.09
CA ILE A 1157 -8.90 -31.28 5.66
C ILE A 1157 -9.30 -32.61 5.04
N ILE A 1158 -9.99 -32.57 3.90
CA ILE A 1158 -10.35 -33.74 3.11
C ILE A 1158 -9.66 -33.62 1.76
N ALA A 1159 -8.78 -34.56 1.44
CA ALA A 1159 -7.99 -34.58 0.21
C ALA A 1159 -8.30 -35.82 -0.63
N GLU A 1160 -8.28 -35.72 -1.95
CA GLU A 1160 -8.47 -36.85 -2.86
C GLU A 1160 -7.35 -37.87 -2.69
N LYS A 1161 -7.67 -39.15 -2.56
CA LYS A 1161 -6.68 -40.17 -2.16
C LYS A 1161 -5.56 -40.38 -3.19
N GLU A 1162 -5.86 -40.20 -4.48
CA GLU A 1162 -4.88 -40.46 -5.56
C GLU A 1162 -4.06 -39.21 -5.92
N THR A 1163 -4.67 -38.03 -5.91
CA THR A 1163 -4.03 -36.79 -6.36
C THR A 1163 -3.59 -35.88 -5.22
N ASP A 1164 -4.00 -36.18 -3.99
CA ASP A 1164 -3.87 -35.34 -2.80
C ASP A 1164 -4.56 -33.96 -2.91
N ARG A 1165 -5.34 -33.71 -3.98
CA ARG A 1165 -6.07 -32.47 -4.19
C ARG A 1165 -7.05 -32.22 -3.05
N ILE A 1166 -7.04 -31.02 -2.47
CA ILE A 1166 -8.01 -30.65 -1.43
C ILE A 1166 -9.43 -30.60 -2.03
N LEU A 1167 -10.34 -31.38 -1.45
CA LEU A 1167 -11.75 -31.51 -1.84
C LEU A 1167 -12.69 -30.78 -0.88
N GLY A 1168 -12.27 -30.60 0.37
CA GLY A 1168 -13.05 -29.90 1.39
C GLY A 1168 -12.21 -29.52 2.60
N VAL A 1169 -12.55 -28.39 3.19
CA VAL A 1169 -11.88 -27.82 4.36
C VAL A 1169 -12.95 -27.39 5.35
N HIS A 1170 -12.83 -27.84 6.60
CA HIS A 1170 -13.80 -27.60 7.65
C HIS A 1170 -13.09 -27.18 8.94
N ILE A 1171 -13.48 -26.05 9.52
CA ILE A 1171 -12.82 -25.43 10.67
C ILE A 1171 -13.87 -25.10 11.73
N ILE A 1172 -13.61 -25.48 12.98
CA ILE A 1172 -14.33 -24.99 14.15
C ILE A 1172 -13.31 -24.52 15.17
N GLY A 1173 -13.35 -23.24 15.54
CA GLY A 1173 -12.36 -22.65 16.46
C GLY A 1173 -12.28 -21.13 16.36
N PRO A 1174 -11.32 -20.51 17.07
CA PRO A 1174 -11.09 -19.07 16.96
C PRO A 1174 -10.70 -18.67 15.54
N ASN A 1175 -11.25 -17.57 15.05
CA ASN A 1175 -10.96 -16.98 13.74
C ASN A 1175 -11.11 -17.95 12.54
N ALA A 1176 -12.01 -18.93 12.64
CA ALA A 1176 -12.28 -19.88 11.56
C ALA A 1176 -12.68 -19.16 10.26
N GLY A 1177 -13.45 -18.07 10.36
CA GLY A 1177 -13.90 -17.29 9.21
C GLY A 1177 -12.78 -16.56 8.45
N GLU A 1178 -11.66 -16.27 9.11
CA GLU A 1178 -10.48 -15.68 8.45
C GLU A 1178 -9.59 -16.77 7.84
N MET A 1179 -9.35 -17.86 8.59
CA MET A 1179 -8.49 -18.97 8.16
C MET A 1179 -9.05 -19.74 6.96
N ILE A 1180 -10.37 -19.81 6.79
CA ILE A 1180 -10.99 -20.54 5.67
C ILE A 1180 -10.56 -20.01 4.30
N SER A 1181 -10.12 -18.76 4.21
CA SER A 1181 -9.62 -18.12 2.98
C SER A 1181 -8.41 -18.86 2.39
N GLU A 1182 -7.58 -19.48 3.23
CA GLU A 1182 -6.48 -20.33 2.77
C GLU A 1182 -6.98 -21.59 2.05
N GLY A 1183 -8.04 -22.21 2.58
CA GLY A 1183 -8.71 -23.34 1.94
C GLY A 1183 -9.39 -22.96 0.63
N VAL A 1184 -10.02 -21.78 0.57
CA VAL A 1184 -10.60 -21.22 -0.66
C VAL A 1184 -9.52 -21.09 -1.73
N LEU A 1185 -8.40 -20.44 -1.40
CA LEU A 1185 -7.28 -20.26 -2.31
C LEU A 1185 -6.73 -21.59 -2.79
N ALA A 1186 -6.47 -22.53 -1.88
CA ALA A 1186 -5.95 -23.85 -2.23
C ALA A 1186 -6.90 -24.60 -3.18
N MET A 1187 -8.21 -24.56 -2.94
CA MET A 1187 -9.19 -25.20 -3.80
C MET A 1187 -9.32 -24.55 -5.18
N GLU A 1188 -9.18 -23.21 -5.27
CA GLU A 1188 -9.18 -22.50 -6.56
C GLU A 1188 -8.02 -22.91 -7.45
N TYR A 1189 -6.83 -23.02 -6.88
CA TYR A 1189 -5.64 -23.48 -7.61
C TYR A 1189 -5.60 -25.00 -7.81
N GLY A 1190 -6.54 -25.75 -7.21
CA GLY A 1190 -6.52 -27.21 -7.22
C GLY A 1190 -5.32 -27.80 -6.49
N ALA A 1191 -4.82 -27.09 -5.47
CA ALA A 1191 -3.64 -27.46 -4.69
C ALA A 1191 -3.85 -28.77 -3.91
N SER A 1192 -2.74 -29.46 -3.67
CA SER A 1192 -2.69 -30.64 -2.81
C SER A 1192 -2.62 -30.27 -1.33
N ALA A 1193 -2.95 -31.20 -0.43
CA ALA A 1193 -2.71 -31.00 1.00
C ALA A 1193 -1.20 -30.87 1.30
N GLU A 1194 -0.36 -31.57 0.54
CA GLU A 1194 1.09 -31.42 0.59
C GLU A 1194 1.58 -29.99 0.32
N ASP A 1195 1.03 -29.32 -0.70
CA ASP A 1195 1.43 -27.95 -1.07
C ASP A 1195 1.25 -26.98 0.10
N VAL A 1196 0.10 -27.07 0.77
CA VAL A 1196 -0.21 -26.24 1.95
C VAL A 1196 0.64 -26.66 3.15
N ALA A 1197 0.81 -27.97 3.36
CA ALA A 1197 1.67 -28.52 4.41
C ALA A 1197 3.13 -28.06 4.31
N ARG A 1198 3.66 -27.88 3.10
CA ARG A 1198 5.02 -27.40 2.84
C ARG A 1198 5.15 -25.88 2.90
N THR A 1199 4.04 -25.16 2.93
CA THR A 1199 4.02 -23.70 3.02
C THR A 1199 4.37 -23.21 4.42
N THR A 1200 5.20 -22.15 4.49
CA THR A 1200 5.61 -21.56 5.78
C THR A 1200 4.48 -20.73 6.37
N HIS A 1201 3.96 -21.16 7.51
CA HIS A 1201 2.99 -20.42 8.31
C HIS A 1201 3.70 -19.61 9.40
N ALA A 1202 3.22 -18.41 9.68
CA ALA A 1202 3.80 -17.55 10.72
C ALA A 1202 3.60 -18.17 12.12
N HIS A 1203 4.60 -18.03 12.99
CA HIS A 1203 4.59 -18.59 14.35
C HIS A 1203 4.73 -17.48 15.42
N PRO A 1204 3.94 -17.48 16.51
CA PRO A 1204 2.79 -18.35 16.76
C PRO A 1204 1.49 -17.79 16.15
N THR A 1205 0.78 -18.58 15.35
CA THR A 1205 -0.55 -18.23 14.81
C THR A 1205 -1.53 -19.40 14.84
N LEU A 1206 -2.83 -19.09 14.70
CA LEU A 1206 -3.88 -20.11 14.58
C LEU A 1206 -3.78 -20.88 13.25
N SER A 1207 -3.30 -20.22 12.19
CA SER A 1207 -3.14 -20.81 10.86
C SER A 1207 -2.20 -22.03 10.85
N GLU A 1208 -1.27 -22.14 11.80
CA GLU A 1208 -0.45 -23.34 11.94
C GLU A 1208 -1.29 -24.62 12.14
N ALA A 1209 -2.50 -24.52 12.72
CA ALA A 1209 -3.42 -25.66 12.80
C ALA A 1209 -3.89 -26.14 11.42
N PHE A 1210 -4.02 -25.23 10.44
CA PHE A 1210 -4.37 -25.56 9.06
C PHE A 1210 -3.24 -26.35 8.39
N LYS A 1211 -2.01 -25.85 8.52
CA LYS A 1211 -0.79 -26.54 8.09
C LYS A 1211 -0.70 -27.96 8.65
N GLU A 1212 -0.89 -28.11 9.96
CA GLU A 1212 -0.80 -29.41 10.63
C GLU A 1212 -1.91 -30.38 10.20
N ALA A 1213 -3.12 -29.86 9.97
CA ALA A 1213 -4.20 -30.67 9.42
C ALA A 1213 -3.92 -31.11 7.98
N CYS A 1214 -3.33 -30.25 7.14
CA CYS A 1214 -2.87 -30.63 5.80
C CYS A 1214 -1.75 -31.69 5.86
N MET A 1215 -0.78 -31.51 6.77
CA MET A 1215 0.27 -32.51 7.03
C MET A 1215 -0.31 -33.84 7.50
N ALA A 1216 -1.39 -33.85 8.28
CA ALA A 1216 -2.07 -35.06 8.70
C ALA A 1216 -2.89 -35.73 7.57
N ALA A 1217 -3.34 -34.98 6.57
CA ALA A 1217 -4.07 -35.52 5.42
C ALA A 1217 -3.13 -36.23 4.44
N PHE A 1218 -1.97 -35.61 4.21
CA PHE A 1218 -0.92 -36.12 3.33
C PHE A 1218 0.04 -37.12 4.01
N GLY A 1219 0.33 -36.94 5.30
CA GLY A 1219 1.35 -37.68 6.05
C GLY A 1219 1.15 -37.66 7.57
N LYS A 1220 2.16 -37.20 8.33
CA LYS A 1220 2.10 -37.08 9.81
C LYS A 1220 2.25 -35.62 10.24
N ALA A 1221 1.35 -35.17 11.10
CA ALA A 1221 1.49 -33.88 11.79
C ALA A 1221 2.69 -33.89 12.75
N ILE A 1222 3.31 -32.74 12.95
CA ILE A 1222 4.51 -32.54 13.78
C ILE A 1222 4.10 -32.34 15.25
N HIS A 1223 3.02 -31.61 15.49
CA HIS A 1223 2.64 -31.12 16.84
C HIS A 1223 1.45 -31.86 17.46
N GLN A 1224 1.31 -33.16 17.20
CA GLN A 1224 0.15 -33.96 17.67
C GLN A 1224 0.06 -34.12 19.19
#